data_AF-A0A965X4T0-F1
#
_entry.id   AF-A0A965X4T0-F1
#
_cell.length_a   1.000
_cell.length_b   1.000
_cell.length_c   1.000
_cell.angle_alpha   90.00
_cell.angle_beta   90.00
_cell.angle_gamma   90.00
#
_symmetry.space_group_name_H-M   'P 1'
#
loop_
_entity.id
_entity.type
_entity.pdbx_description
1 polymer ?
#
loop_
_entity_poly.entity_id
_entity_poly.type
_entity_poly.pdbx_seq_one_letter_code
_entity_poly.pdbx_strand_id
1 'polypeptide(L)'
;MRFNKGIRLLALTLALICLPWGTAMADLDATPEGTAGASPTTGATPETLAPTPGEADPTPGEASPTPGEASPTPGEATPSPAAPSLTPGPVTPAPSTSPATTPTPAATPTPPITPSPTPIPTHAVSFQGQSLELVLGESINLLSGITAKDENGANITVTLVDDGGFDSHVVGSYTLRYKAIHPITGQSYSFSRTITVYKSSEQEKYKITIVAGELVFSVGASKHDLLKDAKAVDENGKAVELGVYSQGGFSISSPGTYTVVLVAQHPKTGELFKQSRTVRVLSEEDYKAWQKAQRRLSGDSNERYAKYLKYRNEIYEKLKTQMDELTAQMNQRIQMLSSAFGDKTIQLVRYTPALLDDSDAEGSEETTLSAKHFPVGDAGYSPMQTISISNWSDILAVFVAKSSLDVAEPLDLMNLRKIEYDGLGQVFWDMNELTYHVDGDFLRVMITPRAAEEMAAHYNWTEERQLSLEELLQPEFLKVFASLTGDTSFDDMSAEDEEAIRASLPKGLDVQRESIVMTACSLVDKVSYFWGGKYNEVGWNPLWGIPKRVSSEGSKTTGKVRNYGLDCSGFVTWTFINAAGDPSVAAAIGEGSANQWAKSKSLGWDEAEPGDLAFLAKPGSVEINHVGIVAYKTEDGQYMIVHSSSKANGVVVTEAVSSGFRYFRRPALYLDGEEAQ
;
A
#
# COMPACT_ATOMS: atom_id res chain seq x y z
N MET A 1 4.07 64.69 -17.64
CA MET A 1 4.38 63.46 -18.40
C MET A 1 4.11 62.24 -17.52
N ARG A 2 2.89 61.67 -17.59
CA ARG A 2 2.48 60.43 -16.89
C ARG A 2 1.89 59.43 -17.91
N PHE A 3 2.63 59.19 -18.99
CA PHE A 3 2.31 58.22 -20.03
C PHE A 3 3.61 57.49 -20.37
N ASN A 4 3.97 56.44 -19.62
CA ASN A 4 5.03 55.49 -20.04
C ASN A 4 5.16 54.21 -19.20
N LYS A 5 4.50 54.09 -18.03
CA LYS A 5 4.53 52.84 -17.24
C LYS A 5 3.59 51.76 -17.81
N GLY A 6 2.39 52.12 -18.29
CA GLY A 6 1.45 51.16 -18.88
C GLY A 6 1.89 50.58 -20.22
N ILE A 7 2.60 51.36 -21.05
CA ILE A 7 3.09 50.91 -22.36
C ILE A 7 4.26 49.93 -22.22
N ARG A 8 5.14 50.12 -21.21
CA ARG A 8 6.21 49.16 -20.90
C ARG A 8 5.68 47.83 -20.37
N LEU A 9 4.63 47.86 -19.55
CA LEU A 9 4.01 46.62 -19.03
C LEU A 9 3.32 45.84 -20.16
N LEU A 10 2.58 46.54 -21.05
CA LEU A 10 1.92 45.93 -22.20
C LEU A 10 2.93 45.38 -23.22
N ALA A 11 4.01 46.11 -23.50
CA ALA A 11 5.10 45.68 -24.38
C ALA A 11 5.90 44.51 -23.78
N LEU A 12 6.03 44.43 -22.45
CA LEU A 12 6.67 43.30 -21.75
C LEU A 12 5.78 42.05 -21.78
N THR A 13 4.46 42.18 -21.58
CA THR A 13 3.53 41.05 -21.78
C THR A 13 3.52 40.57 -23.23
N LEU A 14 3.55 41.47 -24.22
CA LEU A 14 3.67 41.06 -25.62
C LEU A 14 5.05 40.46 -25.96
N ALA A 15 6.15 40.96 -25.39
CA ALA A 15 7.49 40.40 -25.61
C ALA A 15 7.69 39.03 -24.94
N LEU A 16 6.98 38.77 -23.83
CA LEU A 16 6.97 37.46 -23.16
C LEU A 16 6.03 36.44 -23.84
N ILE A 17 4.99 36.91 -24.54
CA ILE A 17 4.01 36.06 -25.25
C ILE A 17 4.40 35.82 -26.72
N CYS A 18 5.14 36.73 -27.38
CA CYS A 18 5.38 36.71 -28.83
C CYS A 18 6.80 36.31 -29.27
N LEU A 19 7.58 35.56 -28.49
CA LEU A 19 8.77 34.90 -29.04
C LEU A 19 8.34 33.61 -29.74
N PRO A 20 8.34 33.54 -31.09
CA PRO A 20 7.99 32.32 -31.81
C PRO A 20 9.14 31.32 -31.71
N TRP A 21 8.79 30.04 -31.61
CA TRP A 21 9.72 28.93 -31.75
C TRP A 21 10.37 28.88 -33.13
N GLY A 22 11.65 28.49 -33.14
CA GLY A 22 12.29 27.76 -34.24
C GLY A 22 12.61 28.53 -35.52
N THR A 23 13.86 28.99 -35.66
CA THR A 23 14.68 28.76 -36.86
C THR A 23 16.16 29.00 -36.52
N ALA A 24 17.00 28.08 -36.98
CA ALA A 24 18.44 28.07 -36.85
C ALA A 24 19.10 29.41 -37.25
N MET A 25 20.11 29.82 -36.47
CA MET A 25 21.09 30.82 -36.88
C MET A 25 21.99 30.21 -37.96
N ALA A 26 21.94 30.76 -39.17
CA ALA A 26 22.99 30.61 -40.16
C ALA A 26 23.49 32.00 -40.58
N ASP A 27 24.78 32.02 -40.83
CA ASP A 27 25.73 33.13 -40.93
C ASP A 27 25.30 34.44 -41.62
N LEU A 28 25.90 35.50 -41.06
CA LEU A 28 26.18 36.77 -41.74
C LEU A 28 27.19 36.54 -42.88
N ASP A 29 26.79 36.73 -44.14
CA ASP A 29 27.65 37.47 -45.08
C ASP A 29 26.91 38.01 -46.32
N ALA A 30 27.53 39.01 -46.94
CA ALA A 30 26.96 40.00 -47.84
C ALA A 30 26.59 39.53 -49.29
N THR A 31 25.60 40.27 -49.85
CA THR A 31 25.13 40.54 -51.23
C THR A 31 26.13 40.50 -52.42
N PRO A 32 25.73 40.64 -53.73
CA PRO A 32 24.41 40.59 -54.42
C PRO A 32 24.39 39.91 -55.84
N GLU A 33 23.22 40.02 -56.52
CA GLU A 33 22.93 40.01 -57.98
C GLU A 33 22.42 38.71 -58.67
N GLY A 34 21.36 38.88 -59.50
CA GLY A 34 21.17 38.05 -60.72
C GLY A 34 19.81 37.42 -61.00
N THR A 35 18.80 38.23 -61.35
CA THR A 35 17.75 38.03 -62.39
C THR A 35 17.24 36.63 -62.84
N ALA A 36 15.89 36.57 -62.82
CA ALA A 36 14.97 36.08 -63.87
C ALA A 36 14.73 34.56 -64.09
N GLY A 37 13.44 34.19 -64.16
CA GLY A 37 13.01 33.00 -64.91
C GLY A 37 11.68 32.34 -64.51
N ALA A 38 10.58 32.85 -65.05
CA ALA A 38 9.41 32.11 -65.56
C ALA A 38 8.60 31.13 -64.66
N SER A 39 7.34 31.55 -64.43
CA SER A 39 6.11 30.75 -64.26
C SER A 39 5.71 30.04 -65.59
N PRO A 40 4.57 29.32 -65.77
CA PRO A 40 3.46 28.99 -64.84
C PRO A 40 2.85 27.56 -65.06
N THR A 41 1.61 27.38 -64.59
CA THR A 41 0.53 26.46 -65.05
C THR A 41 0.54 25.01 -64.51
N THR A 42 -0.57 24.39 -64.06
CA THR A 42 -2.02 24.70 -64.10
C THR A 42 -2.83 23.67 -63.30
N GLY A 43 -3.88 24.16 -62.62
CA GLY A 43 -5.25 23.59 -62.59
C GLY A 43 -5.51 22.36 -61.72
N ALA A 44 -6.74 22.06 -61.29
CA ALA A 44 -8.00 22.79 -61.16
C ALA A 44 -8.92 21.86 -60.34
N THR A 45 -9.73 22.42 -59.44
CA THR A 45 -10.84 21.74 -58.72
C THR A 45 -12.06 21.57 -59.66
N PRO A 46 -12.98 20.60 -59.41
CA PRO A 46 -14.25 20.92 -58.72
C PRO A 46 -14.73 19.78 -57.75
N GLU A 47 -15.32 20.08 -56.58
CA GLU A 47 -16.78 20.22 -56.30
C GLU A 47 -17.57 18.90 -56.55
N THR A 48 -18.29 18.28 -55.60
CA THR A 48 -19.74 18.52 -55.35
C THR A 48 -20.40 17.42 -54.45
N LEU A 49 -21.18 17.87 -53.44
CA LEU A 49 -22.46 17.39 -52.82
C LEU A 49 -22.64 16.10 -51.97
N ALA A 50 -23.42 16.32 -50.89
CA ALA A 50 -24.14 15.40 -49.99
C ALA A 50 -25.37 14.72 -50.63
N PRO A 51 -26.07 13.80 -49.91
CA PRO A 51 -27.35 14.21 -49.29
C PRO A 51 -27.77 13.51 -47.98
N THR A 52 -28.73 14.13 -47.27
CA THR A 52 -29.67 13.55 -46.27
C THR A 52 -31.08 13.51 -46.89
N PRO A 53 -32.00 12.59 -46.54
CA PRO A 53 -33.08 12.83 -45.54
C PRO A 53 -33.51 11.52 -44.79
N GLY A 54 -34.40 11.40 -43.79
CA GLY A 54 -35.42 12.24 -43.14
C GLY A 54 -36.16 11.42 -42.04
N GLU A 55 -37.05 12.09 -41.29
CA GLU A 55 -37.81 11.69 -40.09
C GLU A 55 -38.76 10.48 -40.19
N ALA A 56 -39.10 9.86 -39.04
CA ALA A 56 -40.50 9.66 -38.57
C ALA A 56 -40.59 9.01 -37.17
N ASP A 57 -41.35 9.63 -36.26
CA ASP A 57 -41.99 9.08 -35.06
C ASP A 57 -43.43 8.66 -35.44
N PRO A 58 -44.12 7.68 -34.78
CA PRO A 58 -44.88 8.00 -33.55
C PRO A 58 -45.06 6.85 -32.52
N THR A 59 -45.33 7.23 -31.26
CA THR A 59 -45.99 6.39 -30.20
C THR A 59 -47.52 6.31 -30.44
N PRO A 60 -48.30 5.32 -29.93
CA PRO A 60 -48.81 5.35 -28.53
C PRO A 60 -49.21 3.99 -27.87
N GLY A 61 -49.40 3.96 -26.53
CA GLY A 61 -50.54 3.22 -25.93
C GLY A 61 -50.30 2.20 -24.78
N GLU A 62 -50.81 2.57 -23.59
CA GLU A 62 -51.01 1.91 -22.28
C GLU A 62 -51.42 0.41 -22.18
N ALA A 63 -51.13 -0.23 -21.03
CA ALA A 63 -52.14 -0.73 -20.07
C ALA A 63 -51.56 -1.41 -18.80
N SER A 64 -52.13 -1.05 -17.63
CA SER A 64 -52.05 -1.74 -16.33
C SER A 64 -52.99 -2.97 -16.27
N PRO A 65 -52.89 -3.88 -15.27
CA PRO A 65 -53.81 -3.73 -14.12
C PRO A 65 -53.28 -4.22 -12.75
N THR A 66 -53.89 -3.70 -11.68
CA THR A 66 -53.98 -4.27 -10.31
C THR A 66 -55.37 -4.91 -10.12
N PRO A 67 -55.54 -5.95 -9.28
CA PRO A 67 -56.23 -5.79 -7.96
C PRO A 67 -55.62 -6.75 -6.88
N GLY A 68 -55.81 -6.70 -5.56
CA GLY A 68 -56.68 -6.04 -4.58
C GLY A 68 -56.48 -6.75 -3.22
N GLU A 69 -56.86 -6.10 -2.11
CA GLU A 69 -56.54 -6.36 -0.68
C GLU A 69 -57.05 -7.68 -0.04
N ALA A 70 -56.43 -8.10 1.08
CA ALA A 70 -57.13 -8.37 2.36
C ALA A 70 -56.16 -8.60 3.56
N SER A 71 -56.44 -7.92 4.68
CA SER A 71 -55.94 -8.19 6.05
C SER A 71 -56.93 -9.15 6.79
N PRO A 72 -56.58 -9.83 7.91
CA PRO A 72 -56.63 -9.20 9.24
C PRO A 72 -55.58 -9.67 10.30
N THR A 73 -55.31 -8.83 11.31
CA THR A 73 -54.68 -9.13 12.63
C THR A 73 -55.76 -9.68 13.62
N PRO A 74 -55.51 -10.17 14.89
CA PRO A 74 -54.58 -9.72 15.98
C PRO A 74 -53.86 -10.89 16.72
N GLY A 75 -52.95 -10.78 17.72
CA GLY A 75 -52.36 -9.73 18.57
C GLY A 75 -51.51 -10.35 19.72
N GLU A 76 -50.61 -9.54 20.32
CA GLU A 76 -49.91 -9.63 21.64
C GLU A 76 -49.02 -10.86 22.00
N ALA A 77 -47.86 -10.80 22.68
CA ALA A 77 -47.26 -9.80 23.57
C ALA A 77 -45.70 -9.90 23.63
N THR A 78 -45.04 -8.79 24.02
CA THR A 78 -43.63 -8.58 24.44
C THR A 78 -43.40 -9.00 25.92
N PRO A 79 -42.21 -8.87 26.60
CA PRO A 79 -40.88 -8.31 26.23
C PRO A 79 -39.59 -9.11 26.65
N SER A 80 -38.42 -8.69 26.09
CA SER A 80 -36.99 -8.52 26.57
C SER A 80 -36.42 -9.23 27.83
N PRO A 81 -35.08 -9.26 28.16
CA PRO A 81 -33.88 -8.66 27.52
C PRO A 81 -32.56 -9.50 27.53
N ALA A 82 -31.48 -8.83 27.10
CA ALA A 82 -30.04 -9.12 26.93
C ALA A 82 -29.24 -9.98 27.96
N ALA A 83 -28.09 -10.50 27.51
CA ALA A 83 -26.98 -10.99 28.35
C ALA A 83 -25.60 -10.53 27.78
N PRO A 84 -24.62 -10.10 28.64
CA PRO A 84 -23.26 -9.77 28.22
C PRO A 84 -22.17 -10.75 28.71
N SER A 85 -21.12 -10.85 27.88
CA SER A 85 -19.66 -10.95 28.10
C SER A 85 -19.05 -11.56 29.37
N LEU A 86 -18.09 -12.47 29.19
CA LEU A 86 -17.02 -12.78 30.16
C LEU A 86 -15.68 -13.11 29.46
N THR A 87 -14.59 -12.57 29.97
CA THR A 87 -13.20 -13.05 29.82
C THR A 87 -12.36 -12.55 31.04
N PRO A 88 -11.14 -13.07 31.31
CA PRO A 88 -10.85 -13.78 32.57
C PRO A 88 -9.64 -13.19 33.34
N GLY A 89 -9.32 -13.80 34.49
CA GLY A 89 -8.07 -13.54 35.23
C GLY A 89 -7.51 -14.82 35.91
N PRO A 90 -6.19 -14.88 36.18
CA PRO A 90 -5.39 -16.10 36.04
C PRO A 90 -4.94 -16.73 37.38
N VAL A 91 -4.45 -17.97 37.31
CA VAL A 91 -3.77 -18.65 38.43
C VAL A 91 -2.58 -19.51 37.97
N THR A 92 -1.45 -19.32 38.64
CA THR A 92 -0.34 -20.28 38.82
C THR A 92 0.52 -19.80 40.01
N PRO A 93 1.51 -20.56 40.55
CA PRO A 93 1.67 -22.02 40.74
C PRO A 93 2.10 -22.36 42.20
N ALA A 94 2.15 -23.65 42.60
CA ALA A 94 3.17 -24.19 43.54
C ALA A 94 3.13 -25.73 43.72
N PRO A 95 4.25 -26.39 44.17
CA PRO A 95 4.57 -27.79 43.84
C PRO A 95 4.79 -28.77 45.04
N SER A 96 4.84 -30.07 44.69
CA SER A 96 5.65 -31.22 45.19
C SER A 96 6.13 -31.36 46.66
N THR A 97 5.99 -32.55 47.27
CA THR A 97 7.10 -33.40 47.80
C THR A 97 6.66 -34.74 48.44
N SER A 98 7.63 -35.67 48.53
CA SER A 98 7.61 -37.13 48.81
C SER A 98 7.38 -37.60 50.28
N PRO A 99 7.32 -38.94 50.57
CA PRO A 99 6.78 -39.54 51.81
C PRO A 99 7.82 -40.19 52.75
N ALA A 100 7.46 -40.48 54.04
CA ALA A 100 8.08 -41.53 54.87
C ALA A 100 7.36 -41.88 56.21
N THR A 101 7.11 -43.19 56.39
CA THR A 101 7.28 -44.09 57.57
C THR A 101 6.53 -43.96 58.94
N THR A 102 5.84 -45.08 59.27
CA THR A 102 5.35 -45.76 60.52
C THR A 102 6.35 -45.71 61.73
N PRO A 103 6.03 -45.89 63.05
CA PRO A 103 5.20 -46.99 63.62
C PRO A 103 4.39 -46.82 64.95
N THR A 104 3.66 -47.90 65.25
CA THR A 104 2.72 -48.32 66.34
C THR A 104 3.21 -48.16 67.80
N PRO A 105 2.33 -48.14 68.84
CA PRO A 105 1.95 -49.39 69.55
C PRO A 105 0.50 -49.47 70.09
N ALA A 106 0.04 -50.72 70.33
CA ALA A 106 -1.21 -51.17 70.98
C ALA A 106 -1.11 -51.09 72.53
N ALA A 107 -2.12 -51.31 73.40
CA ALA A 107 -3.46 -51.93 73.34
C ALA A 107 -4.31 -51.49 74.58
N THR A 108 -5.58 -51.96 74.65
CA THR A 108 -6.47 -52.20 75.85
C THR A 108 -7.80 -51.40 75.83
N PRO A 109 -8.97 -51.93 76.27
CA PRO A 109 -9.66 -53.20 76.02
C PRO A 109 -11.09 -53.01 75.41
N THR A 110 -11.70 -54.10 74.94
CA THR A 110 -13.03 -54.13 74.26
C THR A 110 -14.20 -54.39 75.23
N PRO A 111 -15.33 -53.65 75.15
CA PRO A 111 -16.66 -54.07 75.61
C PRO A 111 -17.58 -54.44 74.40
N PRO A 112 -18.79 -55.00 74.62
CA PRO A 112 -19.34 -56.09 73.83
C PRO A 112 -20.01 -55.71 72.50
N ILE A 113 -20.07 -56.71 71.64
CA ILE A 113 -20.54 -56.71 70.25
C ILE A 113 -22.01 -56.28 70.17
N THR A 114 -22.26 -55.15 69.50
CA THR A 114 -23.57 -54.78 68.95
C THR A 114 -23.58 -55.18 67.47
N PRO A 115 -24.63 -55.83 66.93
CA PRO A 115 -24.62 -56.28 65.54
C PRO A 115 -24.48 -55.09 64.58
N SER A 116 -23.48 -55.20 63.69
CA SER A 116 -23.27 -54.30 62.57
C SER A 116 -24.54 -54.21 61.72
N PRO A 117 -25.05 -53.01 61.37
CA PRO A 117 -26.08 -52.92 60.34
C PRO A 117 -25.52 -53.53 59.06
N THR A 118 -26.31 -54.44 58.47
CA THR A 118 -26.09 -54.97 57.13
C THR A 118 -25.94 -53.80 56.15
N PRO A 119 -24.95 -53.80 55.23
CA PRO A 119 -24.83 -52.74 54.25
C PRO A 119 -26.11 -52.69 53.41
N ILE A 120 -26.76 -51.52 53.38
CA ILE A 120 -27.78 -51.21 52.38
C ILE A 120 -27.07 -51.30 51.02
N PRO A 121 -27.59 -52.06 50.03
CA PRO A 121 -27.01 -52.04 48.70
C PRO A 121 -27.15 -50.62 48.15
N THR A 122 -26.05 -49.87 48.11
CA THR A 122 -25.96 -48.67 47.29
C THR A 122 -26.00 -49.14 45.84
N HIS A 123 -27.16 -49.01 45.21
CA HIS A 123 -27.29 -49.08 43.76
C HIS A 123 -26.29 -48.09 43.16
N ALA A 124 -25.24 -48.60 42.51
CA ALA A 124 -24.08 -47.80 42.14
C ALA A 124 -23.67 -48.16 40.72
N VAL A 125 -23.45 -47.13 39.91
CA VAL A 125 -22.92 -47.30 38.56
C VAL A 125 -21.42 -47.09 38.59
N SER A 126 -20.68 -48.12 38.19
CA SER A 126 -19.23 -48.04 38.01
C SER A 126 -18.90 -47.81 36.54
N PHE A 127 -18.14 -46.75 36.25
CA PHE A 127 -17.63 -46.48 34.91
C PHE A 127 -16.22 -47.06 34.74
N GLN A 128 -15.93 -47.51 33.53
CA GLN A 128 -14.57 -47.75 33.06
C GLN A 128 -14.38 -47.01 31.74
N GLY A 129 -13.29 -46.24 31.66
CA GLY A 129 -12.87 -45.51 30.48
C GLY A 129 -11.55 -44.83 30.81
N GLN A 130 -10.57 -44.91 29.92
CA GLN A 130 -9.29 -44.23 30.10
C GLN A 130 -9.25 -42.96 29.25
N SER A 131 -8.44 -41.99 29.68
CA SER A 131 -8.03 -40.89 28.81
C SER A 131 -7.22 -41.45 27.64
N LEU A 132 -7.33 -40.80 26.49
CA LEU A 132 -6.72 -41.26 25.24
C LEU A 132 -5.82 -40.18 24.68
N GLU A 133 -4.74 -40.60 24.05
CA GLU A 133 -3.91 -39.74 23.21
C GLU A 133 -4.18 -40.12 21.76
N LEU A 134 -4.34 -39.12 20.90
CA LEU A 134 -4.72 -39.28 19.51
C LEU A 134 -3.76 -38.48 18.64
N VAL A 135 -3.25 -39.10 17.58
CA VAL A 135 -2.42 -38.37 16.61
C VAL A 135 -3.32 -37.44 15.79
N LEU A 136 -2.84 -36.23 15.49
CA LEU A 136 -3.56 -35.24 14.70
C LEU A 136 -4.12 -35.83 13.39
N GLY A 137 -5.43 -35.73 13.19
CA GLY A 137 -6.18 -36.21 12.03
C GLY A 137 -6.73 -37.64 12.15
N GLU A 138 -6.40 -38.38 13.22
CA GLU A 138 -6.89 -39.75 13.40
C GLU A 138 -8.39 -39.77 13.76
N SER A 139 -9.13 -40.73 13.19
CA SER A 139 -10.55 -40.90 13.46
C SER A 139 -10.79 -41.76 14.70
N ILE A 140 -11.65 -41.32 15.61
CA ILE A 140 -12.01 -42.09 16.80
C ILE A 140 -13.52 -42.11 17.03
N ASN A 141 -14.04 -43.27 17.44
CA ASN A 141 -15.40 -43.35 17.99
C ASN A 141 -15.38 -42.89 19.46
N LEU A 142 -16.06 -41.77 19.74
CA LEU A 142 -16.07 -41.14 21.07
C LEU A 142 -16.73 -41.99 22.17
N LEU A 143 -17.42 -43.09 21.84
CA LEU A 143 -17.95 -44.05 22.81
C LEU A 143 -17.03 -45.28 23.01
N SER A 144 -15.99 -45.42 22.19
CA SER A 144 -15.09 -46.58 22.24
C SER A 144 -14.35 -46.64 23.58
N GLY A 145 -14.30 -47.83 24.16
CA GLY A 145 -13.60 -48.10 25.42
C GLY A 145 -14.30 -47.59 26.68
N ILE A 146 -15.52 -47.04 26.57
CA ILE A 146 -16.31 -46.64 27.74
C ILE A 146 -17.39 -47.69 28.03
N THR A 147 -17.39 -48.18 29.26
CA THR A 147 -18.43 -49.09 29.78
C THR A 147 -18.92 -48.59 31.12
N ALA A 148 -20.18 -48.89 31.43
CA ALA A 148 -20.75 -48.69 32.74
C ALA A 148 -21.41 -50.00 33.20
N LYS A 149 -21.28 -50.34 34.48
CA LYS A 149 -21.92 -51.52 35.08
C LYS A 149 -22.67 -51.16 36.36
N ASP A 150 -23.80 -51.81 36.59
CA ASP A 150 -24.53 -51.74 37.85
C ASP A 150 -23.81 -52.56 38.96
N GLU A 151 -24.37 -52.54 40.16
CA GLU A 151 -23.85 -53.30 41.31
C GLU A 151 -23.84 -54.82 41.12
N ASN A 152 -24.63 -55.35 40.17
CA ASN A 152 -24.70 -56.78 39.85
C ASN A 152 -23.74 -57.15 38.71
N GLY A 153 -23.02 -56.18 38.16
CA GLY A 153 -22.09 -56.35 37.04
C GLY A 153 -22.77 -56.38 35.67
N ALA A 154 -24.07 -56.05 35.58
CA ALA A 154 -24.78 -55.94 34.31
C ALA A 154 -24.41 -54.63 33.60
N ASN A 155 -24.28 -54.68 32.27
CA ASN A 155 -23.88 -53.53 31.48
C ASN A 155 -25.01 -52.49 31.40
N ILE A 156 -24.67 -51.23 31.63
CA ILE A 156 -25.53 -50.07 31.49
C ILE A 156 -25.12 -49.28 30.24
N THR A 157 -26.10 -48.81 29.47
CA THR A 157 -25.87 -47.96 28.30
C THR A 157 -25.26 -46.61 28.71
N VAL A 158 -24.18 -46.24 28.04
CA VAL A 158 -23.50 -44.94 28.20
C VAL A 158 -23.83 -44.04 27.03
N THR A 159 -24.08 -42.77 27.31
CA THR A 159 -24.37 -41.73 26.31
C THR A 159 -23.36 -40.59 26.45
N LEU A 160 -22.90 -40.05 25.31
CA LEU A 160 -22.09 -38.83 25.27
C LEU A 160 -23.02 -37.63 25.43
N VAL A 161 -22.70 -36.72 26.35
CA VAL A 161 -23.51 -35.54 26.68
C VAL A 161 -22.85 -34.25 26.20
N ASP A 162 -21.53 -34.22 26.19
CA ASP A 162 -20.72 -33.08 25.77
C ASP A 162 -19.40 -33.60 25.22
N ASP A 163 -19.06 -33.23 23.99
CA ASP A 163 -17.79 -33.60 23.36
C ASP A 163 -16.67 -32.61 23.67
N GLY A 164 -16.96 -31.52 24.37
CA GLY A 164 -15.99 -30.49 24.73
C GLY A 164 -15.44 -29.72 23.52
N GLY A 165 -16.15 -29.70 22.39
CA GLY A 165 -15.67 -29.09 21.15
C GLY A 165 -14.53 -29.87 20.48
N PHE A 166 -14.51 -31.19 20.67
CA PHE A 166 -13.48 -32.07 20.13
C PHE A 166 -13.30 -31.91 18.60
N ASP A 167 -12.10 -31.53 18.19
CA ASP A 167 -11.67 -31.53 16.79
C ASP A 167 -10.36 -32.33 16.67
N SER A 168 -10.42 -33.47 15.96
CA SER A 168 -9.25 -34.32 15.74
C SER A 168 -8.18 -33.65 14.88
N HIS A 169 -8.47 -32.51 14.24
CA HIS A 169 -7.54 -31.74 13.40
C HIS A 169 -6.95 -30.53 14.11
N VAL A 170 -7.21 -30.37 15.41
CA VAL A 170 -6.65 -29.28 16.22
C VAL A 170 -5.92 -29.88 17.42
N VAL A 171 -4.61 -29.59 17.54
CA VAL A 171 -3.79 -30.00 18.68
C VAL A 171 -4.37 -29.37 19.95
N GLY A 172 -4.61 -30.18 20.97
CA GLY A 172 -5.27 -29.70 22.17
C GLY A 172 -5.73 -30.83 23.08
N SER A 173 -6.24 -30.44 24.24
CA SER A 173 -6.79 -31.37 25.23
C SER A 173 -8.28 -31.12 25.38
N TYR A 174 -9.09 -32.14 25.07
CA TYR A 174 -10.54 -32.07 25.02
C TYR A 174 -11.14 -32.91 26.13
N THR A 175 -12.02 -32.34 26.95
CA THR A 175 -12.67 -33.06 28.05
C THR A 175 -14.09 -33.45 27.64
N LEU A 176 -14.34 -34.75 27.50
CA LEU A 176 -15.63 -35.30 27.11
C LEU A 176 -16.41 -35.74 28.34
N ARG A 177 -17.71 -35.50 28.34
CA ARG A 177 -18.61 -35.86 29.45
C ARG A 177 -19.67 -36.86 29.00
N TYR A 178 -19.78 -37.93 29.78
CA TYR A 178 -20.69 -39.05 29.54
C TYR A 178 -21.70 -39.20 30.67
N LYS A 179 -22.81 -39.85 30.37
CA LYS A 179 -23.89 -40.15 31.30
C LYS A 179 -24.39 -41.58 31.15
N ALA A 180 -24.65 -42.22 32.28
CA ALA A 180 -25.37 -43.49 32.40
C ALA A 180 -26.52 -43.32 33.39
N ILE A 181 -27.65 -43.98 33.13
CA ILE A 181 -28.84 -43.93 33.97
C ILE A 181 -29.05 -45.33 34.54
N HIS A 182 -29.12 -45.43 35.86
CA HIS A 182 -29.36 -46.71 36.52
C HIS A 182 -30.77 -47.22 36.18
N PRO A 183 -30.94 -48.46 35.68
CA PRO A 183 -32.19 -48.93 35.08
C PRO A 183 -33.36 -49.05 36.07
N ILE A 184 -33.06 -49.31 37.35
CA ILE A 184 -34.09 -49.47 38.40
C ILE A 184 -34.38 -48.15 39.13
N THR A 185 -33.35 -47.45 39.61
CA THR A 185 -33.50 -46.21 40.40
C THR A 185 -33.75 -44.96 39.56
N GLY A 186 -33.43 -44.99 38.26
CA GLY A 186 -33.48 -43.81 37.39
C GLY A 186 -32.41 -42.75 37.70
N GLN A 187 -31.49 -43.02 38.63
CA GLN A 187 -30.45 -42.07 39.02
C GLN A 187 -29.40 -41.93 37.91
N SER A 188 -28.99 -40.68 37.64
CA SER A 188 -27.99 -40.32 36.65
C SER A 188 -26.59 -40.29 37.26
N TYR A 189 -25.63 -40.88 36.56
CA TYR A 189 -24.21 -40.86 36.93
C TYR A 189 -23.39 -40.32 35.76
N SER A 190 -22.39 -39.48 36.06
CA SER A 190 -21.53 -38.85 35.07
C SER A 190 -20.10 -39.36 35.14
N PHE A 191 -19.46 -39.46 33.99
CA PHE A 191 -18.04 -39.78 33.85
C PHE A 191 -17.41 -38.81 32.86
N SER A 192 -16.16 -38.41 33.08
CA SER A 192 -15.42 -37.59 32.13
C SER A 192 -14.10 -38.27 31.78
N ARG A 193 -13.69 -38.16 30.52
CA ARG A 193 -12.34 -38.52 30.08
C ARG A 193 -11.74 -37.39 29.27
N THR A 194 -10.42 -37.39 29.17
CA THR A 194 -9.69 -36.45 28.33
C THR A 194 -9.20 -37.15 27.07
N ILE A 195 -9.35 -36.50 25.92
CA ILE A 195 -8.66 -36.87 24.68
C ILE A 195 -7.64 -35.79 24.38
N THR A 196 -6.36 -36.15 24.31
CA THR A 196 -5.28 -35.25 23.93
C THR A 196 -4.89 -35.51 22.48
N VAL A 197 -5.11 -34.52 21.63
CA VAL A 197 -4.68 -34.55 20.23
C VAL A 197 -3.28 -33.92 20.15
N TYR A 198 -2.31 -34.65 19.60
CA TYR A 198 -0.91 -34.22 19.50
C TYR A 198 -0.32 -34.51 18.11
N LYS A 199 0.77 -33.82 17.77
CA LYS A 199 1.51 -34.11 16.54
C LYS A 199 2.48 -35.28 16.75
N SER A 200 2.54 -36.20 15.80
CA SER A 200 3.61 -37.20 15.78
C SER A 200 4.97 -36.54 15.51
N SER A 201 6.07 -37.24 15.82
CA SER A 201 7.42 -36.76 15.50
C SER A 201 7.65 -36.51 14.01
N GLU A 202 6.92 -37.22 13.14
CA GLU A 202 6.91 -36.95 11.70
C GLU A 202 6.12 -35.68 11.37
N GLN A 203 4.94 -35.45 11.96
CA GLN A 203 4.14 -34.22 11.75
C GLN A 203 4.80 -32.96 12.34
N GLU A 204 5.70 -33.10 13.31
CA GLU A 204 6.53 -31.97 13.78
C GLU A 204 7.67 -31.65 12.81
N LYS A 205 8.19 -32.66 12.10
CA LYS A 205 9.30 -32.54 11.15
C LYS A 205 8.84 -32.02 9.78
N TYR A 206 7.75 -32.59 9.27
CA TYR A 206 7.25 -32.34 7.92
C TYR A 206 6.36 -31.09 7.90
N LYS A 207 6.61 -30.18 6.96
CA LYS A 207 5.86 -28.94 6.81
C LYS A 207 5.46 -28.76 5.36
N ILE A 208 4.30 -28.13 5.14
CA ILE A 208 3.94 -27.56 3.85
C ILE A 208 3.91 -26.05 3.98
N THR A 209 4.50 -25.39 2.99
CA THR A 209 4.32 -23.96 2.77
C THR A 209 3.36 -23.77 1.61
N ILE A 210 2.22 -23.10 1.86
CA ILE A 210 1.29 -22.67 0.82
C ILE A 210 1.55 -21.19 0.55
N VAL A 211 1.84 -20.86 -0.69
CA VAL A 211 1.98 -19.49 -1.17
C VAL A 211 0.79 -19.18 -2.05
N ALA A 212 0.02 -18.15 -1.69
CA ALA A 212 -1.15 -17.71 -2.45
C ALA A 212 -1.33 -16.20 -2.32
N GLY A 213 -1.23 -15.49 -3.44
CA GLY A 213 -1.45 -14.04 -3.51
C GLY A 213 -2.93 -13.65 -3.50
N GLU A 214 -3.20 -12.35 -3.60
CA GLU A 214 -4.54 -11.84 -3.84
C GLU A 214 -5.00 -12.15 -5.27
N LEU A 215 -6.26 -12.55 -5.47
CA LEU A 215 -6.86 -12.62 -6.82
C LEU A 215 -7.82 -11.46 -7.03
N VAL A 216 -7.88 -10.99 -8.27
CA VAL A 216 -8.84 -9.98 -8.68
C VAL A 216 -9.54 -10.43 -9.96
N PHE A 217 -10.86 -10.36 -9.96
CA PHE A 217 -11.69 -10.69 -11.11
C PHE A 217 -12.62 -9.51 -11.45
N SER A 218 -13.02 -9.41 -12.72
CA SER A 218 -14.19 -8.60 -13.07
C SER A 218 -15.47 -9.32 -12.66
N VAL A 219 -16.50 -8.57 -12.30
CA VAL A 219 -17.86 -9.09 -12.17
C VAL A 219 -18.22 -9.89 -13.43
N GLY A 220 -18.76 -11.10 -13.23
CA GLY A 220 -19.27 -11.93 -14.32
C GLY A 220 -18.19 -12.52 -15.24
N ALA A 221 -16.91 -12.54 -14.84
CA ALA A 221 -15.85 -13.13 -15.64
C ALA A 221 -16.18 -14.58 -16.05
N SER A 222 -16.09 -14.88 -17.35
CA SER A 222 -16.43 -16.18 -17.94
C SER A 222 -15.51 -17.32 -17.51
N LYS A 223 -14.33 -16.99 -16.98
CA LYS A 223 -13.38 -17.91 -16.35
C LYS A 223 -12.88 -17.31 -15.06
N HIS A 224 -12.89 -18.08 -13.99
CA HIS A 224 -12.28 -17.75 -12.70
C HIS A 224 -11.72 -19.04 -12.10
N ASP A 225 -10.45 -19.00 -11.70
CA ASP A 225 -9.78 -20.11 -11.02
C ASP A 225 -9.25 -19.61 -9.68
N LEU A 226 -9.76 -20.16 -8.59
CA LEU A 226 -9.39 -19.78 -7.22
C LEU A 226 -8.02 -20.31 -6.81
N LEU A 227 -7.47 -21.27 -7.56
CA LEU A 227 -6.14 -21.84 -7.37
C LEU A 227 -5.08 -21.15 -8.24
N LYS A 228 -5.48 -20.20 -9.09
CA LYS A 228 -4.55 -19.46 -9.96
C LYS A 228 -3.42 -18.85 -9.12
N ASP A 229 -2.19 -19.09 -9.58
CA ASP A 229 -0.93 -18.59 -9.01
C ASP A 229 -0.63 -19.06 -7.57
N ALA A 230 -1.45 -19.96 -7.02
CA ALA A 230 -1.20 -20.58 -5.73
C ALA A 230 -0.36 -21.86 -5.89
N LYS A 231 0.59 -22.08 -4.97
CA LYS A 231 1.46 -23.26 -4.95
C LYS A 231 1.65 -23.79 -3.54
N ALA A 232 1.79 -25.10 -3.42
CA ALA A 232 2.20 -25.76 -2.18
C ALA A 232 3.51 -26.51 -2.39
N VAL A 233 4.43 -26.38 -1.45
CA VAL A 233 5.70 -27.11 -1.44
C VAL A 233 5.93 -27.78 -0.10
N ASP A 234 6.56 -28.96 -0.12
CA ASP A 234 7.03 -29.64 1.08
C ASP A 234 8.30 -28.99 1.64
N GLU A 235 8.82 -29.53 2.74
CA GLU A 235 10.02 -29.04 3.43
C GLU A 235 11.31 -29.12 2.59
N ASN A 236 11.29 -29.85 1.48
CA ASN A 236 12.41 -29.98 0.54
C ASN A 236 12.18 -29.16 -0.74
N GLY A 237 11.11 -28.36 -0.80
CA GLY A 237 10.75 -27.54 -1.96
C GLY A 237 10.07 -28.32 -3.09
N LYS A 238 9.64 -29.56 -2.88
CA LYS A 238 8.92 -30.35 -3.91
C LYS A 238 7.44 -29.95 -3.93
N ALA A 239 6.88 -29.82 -5.13
CA ALA A 239 5.48 -29.49 -5.32
C ALA A 239 4.53 -30.52 -4.67
N VAL A 240 3.51 -30.01 -3.99
CA VAL A 240 2.42 -30.76 -3.35
C VAL A 240 1.08 -30.33 -3.96
N GLU A 241 0.13 -31.24 -4.02
CA GLU A 241 -1.22 -30.96 -4.52
C GLU A 241 -1.95 -29.94 -3.64
N LEU A 242 -2.57 -28.95 -4.30
CA LEU A 242 -3.26 -27.83 -3.67
C LEU A 242 -4.72 -27.81 -4.13
N GLY A 243 -5.64 -27.58 -3.20
CA GLY A 243 -7.07 -27.49 -3.45
C GLY A 243 -7.73 -26.34 -2.69
N VAL A 244 -9.02 -26.11 -2.97
CA VAL A 244 -9.85 -25.13 -2.24
C VAL A 244 -10.59 -25.85 -1.12
N TYR A 245 -10.38 -25.42 0.12
CA TYR A 245 -11.07 -25.95 1.29
C TYR A 245 -12.40 -25.24 1.55
N SER A 246 -12.41 -23.91 1.46
CA SER A 246 -13.60 -23.09 1.64
C SER A 246 -13.55 -21.86 0.75
N GLN A 247 -14.67 -21.50 0.14
CA GLN A 247 -14.77 -20.32 -0.72
C GLN A 247 -15.23 -19.07 0.02
N GLY A 248 -15.58 -19.15 1.31
CA GLY A 248 -15.93 -18.00 2.13
C GLY A 248 -17.07 -17.12 1.57
N GLY A 249 -18.01 -17.72 0.83
CA GLY A 249 -19.11 -16.98 0.21
C GLY A 249 -18.73 -16.24 -1.08
N PHE A 250 -17.58 -16.56 -1.69
CA PHE A 250 -17.15 -16.00 -2.98
C PHE A 250 -18.26 -16.03 -4.03
N SER A 251 -18.51 -14.88 -4.64
CA SER A 251 -19.45 -14.72 -5.75
C SER A 251 -18.84 -13.87 -6.85
N ILE A 252 -18.58 -14.48 -8.00
CA ILE A 252 -18.07 -13.78 -9.18
C ILE A 252 -19.06 -12.74 -9.73
N SER A 253 -20.34 -12.82 -9.35
CA SER A 253 -21.39 -11.92 -9.83
C SER A 253 -21.59 -10.70 -8.92
N SER A 254 -20.96 -10.68 -7.74
CA SER A 254 -21.15 -9.61 -6.76
C SER A 254 -19.81 -8.94 -6.47
N PRO A 255 -19.65 -7.62 -6.72
CA PRO A 255 -18.47 -6.90 -6.29
C PRO A 255 -18.25 -7.06 -4.78
N GLY A 256 -17.01 -7.26 -4.36
CA GLY A 256 -16.67 -7.44 -2.96
C GLY A 256 -15.33 -8.09 -2.73
N THR A 257 -14.94 -8.15 -1.47
CA THR A 257 -13.72 -8.81 -1.01
C THR A 257 -14.10 -10.08 -0.26
N TYR A 258 -13.52 -11.21 -0.67
CA TYR A 258 -13.82 -12.54 -0.16
C TYR A 258 -12.55 -13.17 0.42
N THR A 259 -12.71 -13.99 1.44
CA THR A 259 -11.62 -14.80 2.01
C THR A 259 -11.79 -16.24 1.58
N VAL A 260 -10.89 -16.74 0.74
CA VAL A 260 -10.88 -18.13 0.28
C VAL A 260 -9.80 -18.89 1.05
N VAL A 261 -10.12 -20.08 1.55
CA VAL A 261 -9.18 -20.95 2.26
C VAL A 261 -8.71 -22.05 1.32
N LEU A 262 -7.41 -22.08 1.07
CA LEU A 262 -6.73 -23.15 0.33
C LEU A 262 -6.26 -24.25 1.29
N VAL A 263 -6.08 -25.46 0.76
CA VAL A 263 -5.56 -26.60 1.50
C VAL A 263 -4.58 -27.43 0.68
N ALA A 264 -3.52 -27.89 1.32
CA ALA A 264 -2.60 -28.88 0.78
C ALA A 264 -2.40 -30.01 1.79
N GLN A 265 -2.27 -31.25 1.31
CA GLN A 265 -2.07 -32.42 2.15
C GLN A 265 -0.65 -32.93 2.04
N HIS A 266 0.02 -33.14 3.18
CA HIS A 266 1.38 -33.67 3.18
C HIS A 266 1.40 -35.16 2.79
N PRO A 267 2.16 -35.56 1.75
CA PRO A 267 2.03 -36.89 1.14
C PRO A 267 2.49 -38.03 2.05
N LYS A 268 3.33 -37.76 3.06
CA LYS A 268 3.77 -38.79 4.02
C LYS A 268 2.94 -38.84 5.29
N THR A 269 2.54 -37.69 5.81
CA THR A 269 1.90 -37.60 7.14
C THR A 269 0.38 -37.49 7.06
N GLY A 270 -0.18 -37.17 5.88
CA GLY A 270 -1.60 -36.93 5.69
C GLY A 270 -2.13 -35.64 6.33
N GLU A 271 -1.28 -34.84 6.98
CA GLU A 271 -1.65 -33.58 7.64
C GLU A 271 -2.11 -32.55 6.60
N LEU A 272 -3.21 -31.85 6.90
CA LEU A 272 -3.75 -30.77 6.08
C LEU A 272 -3.21 -29.42 6.55
N PHE A 273 -2.57 -28.70 5.64
CA PHE A 273 -2.12 -27.34 5.84
C PHE A 273 -3.11 -26.41 5.14
N LYS A 274 -3.59 -25.38 5.83
CA LYS A 274 -4.58 -24.44 5.31
C LYS A 274 -4.00 -23.03 5.28
N GLN A 275 -4.31 -22.28 4.23
CA GLN A 275 -3.88 -20.89 4.07
C GLN A 275 -5.04 -20.05 3.51
N SER A 276 -5.28 -18.88 4.08
CA SER A 276 -6.28 -17.94 3.54
C SER A 276 -5.67 -17.06 2.46
N ARG A 277 -6.44 -16.76 1.42
CA ARG A 277 -6.14 -15.74 0.40
C ARG A 277 -7.31 -14.78 0.24
N THR A 278 -7.01 -13.56 -0.15
CA THR A 278 -8.01 -12.53 -0.49
C THR A 278 -8.39 -12.66 -1.97
N VAL A 279 -9.68 -12.63 -2.27
CA VAL A 279 -10.21 -12.60 -3.63
C VAL A 279 -11.13 -11.39 -3.76
N ARG A 280 -10.84 -10.48 -4.69
CA ARG A 280 -11.69 -9.33 -4.99
C ARG A 280 -12.42 -9.54 -6.29
N VAL A 281 -13.69 -9.21 -6.28
CA VAL A 281 -14.50 -9.08 -7.48
C VAL A 281 -14.77 -7.60 -7.63
N LEU A 282 -14.31 -7.03 -8.73
CA LEU A 282 -14.40 -5.61 -9.04
C LEU A 282 -15.48 -5.37 -10.09
N SER A 283 -16.10 -4.19 -10.03
CA SER A 283 -16.93 -3.71 -11.14
C SER A 283 -16.12 -3.69 -12.45
N GLU A 284 -16.76 -3.65 -13.61
CA GLU A 284 -16.01 -3.60 -14.88
C GLU A 284 -15.10 -2.37 -14.97
N GLU A 285 -15.53 -1.24 -14.40
CA GLU A 285 -14.76 0.01 -14.36
C GLU A 285 -13.54 -0.12 -13.45
N ASP A 286 -13.73 -0.61 -12.22
CA ASP A 286 -12.66 -0.85 -11.27
C ASP A 286 -11.69 -1.93 -11.76
N TYR A 287 -12.20 -2.95 -12.48
CA TYR A 287 -11.37 -4.00 -13.05
C TYR A 287 -10.53 -3.48 -14.22
N LYS A 288 -11.06 -2.60 -15.08
CA LYS A 288 -10.26 -1.95 -16.13
C LYS A 288 -9.17 -1.07 -15.52
N ALA A 289 -9.48 -0.32 -14.46
CA ALA A 289 -8.50 0.45 -13.71
C ALA A 289 -7.44 -0.44 -13.04
N TRP A 290 -7.85 -1.61 -12.52
CA TRP A 290 -6.94 -2.62 -11.98
C TRP A 290 -6.05 -3.23 -13.08
N GLN A 291 -6.62 -3.63 -14.23
CA GLN A 291 -5.87 -4.16 -15.38
C GLN A 291 -4.89 -3.13 -15.96
N LYS A 292 -5.27 -1.85 -15.93
CA LYS A 292 -4.42 -0.73 -16.29
C LYS A 292 -3.18 -0.68 -15.41
N ALA A 293 -3.35 -0.84 -14.09
CA ALA A 293 -2.23 -0.98 -13.16
C ALA A 293 -1.38 -2.22 -13.47
N GLN A 294 -1.99 -3.35 -13.85
CA GLN A 294 -1.25 -4.60 -14.17
C GLN A 294 -0.44 -4.59 -15.47
N ARG A 295 -0.64 -3.62 -16.38
CA ARG A 295 0.11 -3.56 -17.65
C ARG A 295 1.52 -2.98 -17.51
N ARG A 296 1.93 -2.60 -16.30
CA ARG A 296 3.27 -2.07 -16.05
C ARG A 296 4.22 -3.20 -15.70
N LEU A 297 5.23 -3.32 -16.56
CA LEU A 297 6.46 -4.12 -16.43
C LEU A 297 6.35 -5.59 -16.87
N SER A 298 7.06 -5.90 -17.96
CA SER A 298 7.63 -7.21 -18.21
C SER A 298 9.16 -7.09 -18.34
N GLY A 299 9.91 -8.11 -17.90
CA GLY A 299 11.38 -8.12 -17.88
C GLY A 299 12.01 -7.63 -16.57
N ASP A 300 13.33 -7.62 -16.51
CA ASP A 300 14.16 -7.24 -15.35
C ASP A 300 14.60 -5.75 -15.41
N SER A 301 14.71 -5.08 -14.25
CA SER A 301 15.05 -3.65 -14.11
C SER A 301 16.42 -3.35 -14.65
N ASN A 302 17.40 -4.22 -14.41
CA ASN A 302 18.75 -3.99 -14.92
C ASN A 302 18.76 -4.10 -16.44
N GLU A 303 17.95 -5.01 -17.02
CA GLU A 303 17.78 -5.07 -18.48
C GLU A 303 17.10 -3.81 -19.04
N ARG A 304 16.03 -3.32 -18.40
CA ARG A 304 15.35 -2.07 -18.79
C ARG A 304 16.30 -0.88 -18.70
N TYR A 305 16.97 -0.73 -17.56
CA TYR A 305 17.96 0.31 -17.30
C TYR A 305 19.10 0.28 -18.32
N ALA A 306 19.65 -0.90 -18.64
CA ALA A 306 20.70 -1.03 -19.64
C ALA A 306 20.24 -0.59 -21.05
N LYS A 307 19.00 -0.93 -21.44
CA LYS A 307 18.39 -0.46 -22.69
C LYS A 307 18.29 1.07 -22.71
N TYR A 308 17.78 1.67 -21.64
CA TYR A 308 17.67 3.13 -21.53
C TYR A 308 19.01 3.83 -21.51
N LEU A 309 19.99 3.27 -20.81
CA LEU A 309 21.34 3.83 -20.76
C LEU A 309 21.97 3.85 -22.16
N LYS A 310 21.72 2.80 -22.96
CA LYS A 310 22.14 2.76 -24.36
C LYS A 310 21.46 3.88 -25.17
N TYR A 311 20.14 4.02 -25.07
CA TYR A 311 19.42 5.12 -25.74
C TYR A 311 19.97 6.48 -25.32
N ARG A 312 20.05 6.74 -24.01
CA ARG A 312 20.60 7.97 -23.42
C ARG A 312 21.98 8.29 -23.95
N ASN A 313 22.88 7.31 -24.02
CA ASN A 313 24.23 7.50 -24.53
C ASN A 313 24.26 7.85 -26.02
N GLU A 314 23.36 7.27 -26.83
CA GLU A 314 23.23 7.60 -28.26
C GLU A 314 22.77 9.05 -28.47
N ILE A 315 21.94 9.57 -27.56
CA ILE A 315 21.34 10.90 -27.70
C ILE A 315 21.98 11.99 -26.81
N TYR A 316 22.94 11.61 -25.98
CA TYR A 316 23.45 12.39 -24.86
C TYR A 316 23.85 13.81 -25.24
N GLU A 317 24.72 13.97 -26.25
CA GLU A 317 25.28 15.29 -26.60
C GLU A 317 24.21 16.25 -27.12
N LYS A 318 23.30 15.76 -27.98
CA LYS A 318 22.22 16.56 -28.54
C LYS A 318 21.24 16.97 -27.44
N LEU A 319 20.86 16.02 -26.58
CA LEU A 319 19.95 16.26 -25.47
C LEU A 319 20.53 17.26 -24.46
N LYS A 320 21.78 17.04 -24.02
CA LYS A 320 22.47 17.92 -23.08
C LYS A 320 22.55 19.35 -23.61
N THR A 321 22.94 19.52 -24.87
CA THR A 321 23.00 20.84 -25.51
C THR A 321 21.66 21.57 -25.45
N GLN A 322 20.55 20.88 -25.77
CA GLN A 322 19.21 21.46 -25.70
C GLN A 322 18.80 21.82 -24.27
N MET A 323 19.15 20.98 -23.29
CA MET A 323 18.85 21.23 -21.88
C MET A 323 19.62 22.43 -21.34
N ASP A 324 20.90 22.54 -21.67
CA ASP A 324 21.75 23.69 -21.29
C ASP A 324 21.23 24.98 -21.94
N GLU A 325 20.81 24.91 -23.21
CA GLU A 325 20.23 26.04 -23.93
C GLU A 325 18.91 26.52 -23.29
N LEU A 326 17.97 25.61 -23.01
CA LEU A 326 16.69 25.94 -22.37
C LEU A 326 16.89 26.49 -20.95
N THR A 327 17.84 25.93 -20.20
CA THR A 327 18.20 26.43 -18.87
C THR A 327 18.79 27.84 -18.97
N ALA A 328 19.66 28.09 -19.96
CA ALA A 328 20.21 29.41 -20.23
C ALA A 328 19.12 30.43 -20.64
N GLN A 329 18.15 30.02 -21.47
CA GLN A 329 17.02 30.85 -21.85
C GLN A 329 16.14 31.23 -20.64
N MET A 330 15.89 30.30 -19.71
CA MET A 330 15.20 30.60 -18.46
C MET A 330 15.96 31.62 -17.62
N ASN A 331 17.27 31.41 -17.44
CA ASN A 331 18.13 32.35 -16.71
C ASN A 331 18.14 33.74 -17.36
N GLN A 332 18.14 33.79 -18.70
CA GLN A 332 18.03 35.04 -19.45
C GLN A 332 16.69 35.74 -19.18
N ARG A 333 15.56 35.02 -19.13
CA ARG A 333 14.26 35.62 -18.77
C ARG A 333 14.27 36.20 -17.35
N ILE A 334 14.89 35.51 -16.39
CA ILE A 334 15.05 36.03 -15.02
C ILE A 334 15.91 37.31 -15.02
N GLN A 335 17.00 37.34 -15.79
CA GLN A 335 17.83 38.54 -15.92
C GLN A 335 17.10 39.71 -16.62
N MET A 336 16.25 39.42 -17.61
CA MET A 336 15.40 40.43 -18.24
C MET A 336 14.40 41.02 -17.26
N LEU A 337 13.80 40.20 -16.39
CA LEU A 337 12.96 40.67 -15.29
C LEU A 337 13.75 41.59 -14.34
N SER A 338 14.96 41.17 -13.94
CA SER A 338 15.86 42.01 -13.13
C SER A 338 16.10 43.39 -13.78
N SER A 339 16.36 43.39 -15.08
CA SER A 339 16.64 44.61 -15.85
C SER A 339 15.40 45.49 -15.98
N ALA A 340 14.21 44.90 -16.14
CA ALA A 340 12.94 45.62 -16.25
C ALA A 340 12.54 46.29 -14.92
N PHE A 341 12.93 45.71 -13.79
CA PHE A 341 12.70 46.21 -12.44
C PHE A 341 14.03 46.62 -11.77
N GLY A 342 14.89 47.35 -12.49
CA GLY A 342 16.24 47.70 -12.01
C GLY A 342 16.30 48.55 -10.74
N ASP A 343 15.16 49.06 -10.24
CA ASP A 343 15.02 49.75 -8.95
C ASP A 343 14.65 48.80 -7.79
N LYS A 344 14.54 47.49 -8.06
CA LYS A 344 14.14 46.46 -7.10
C LYS A 344 15.27 45.46 -6.89
N THR A 345 15.35 44.92 -5.68
CA THR A 345 16.26 43.81 -5.35
C THR A 345 15.58 42.50 -5.73
N ILE A 346 16.19 41.71 -6.63
CA ILE A 346 15.67 40.37 -6.93
C ILE A 346 15.77 39.50 -5.69
N GLN A 347 14.67 38.83 -5.38
CA GLN A 347 14.61 37.76 -4.41
C GLN A 347 14.07 36.53 -5.11
N LEU A 348 14.91 35.50 -5.26
CA LEU A 348 14.43 34.22 -5.73
C LEU A 348 13.65 33.59 -4.58
N VAL A 349 12.41 33.19 -4.84
CA VAL A 349 11.53 32.67 -3.80
C VAL A 349 10.77 31.46 -4.30
N ARG A 350 10.33 30.62 -3.36
CA ARG A 350 9.25 29.65 -3.56
C ARG A 350 8.01 30.17 -2.85
N TYR A 351 6.83 30.03 -3.46
CA TYR A 351 5.54 30.39 -2.86
C TYR A 351 4.81 29.14 -2.44
N THR A 352 4.40 29.19 -1.19
CA THR A 352 3.53 28.24 -0.53
C THR A 352 2.25 29.02 -0.24
N PRO A 353 1.15 28.76 -0.96
CA PRO A 353 -0.12 29.34 -0.56
C PRO A 353 -0.42 28.97 0.88
N ALA A 354 -0.75 29.97 1.72
CA ALA A 354 -1.55 29.68 2.89
C ALA A 354 -2.86 29.08 2.35
N LEU A 355 -3.01 27.78 2.54
CA LEU A 355 -4.00 27.01 1.81
C LEU A 355 -5.41 27.54 2.11
N LEU A 356 -6.09 28.04 1.07
CA LEU A 356 -7.49 28.46 1.11
C LEU A 356 -8.38 27.28 1.56
N ASP A 357 -9.45 27.66 2.26
CA ASP A 357 -10.43 26.82 2.95
C ASP A 357 -11.14 25.87 1.98
N ASP A 358 -11.15 24.56 2.28
CA ASP A 358 -11.98 23.58 1.57
C ASP A 358 -13.37 23.43 2.23
N SER A 359 -13.81 24.41 3.04
CA SER A 359 -15.17 24.43 3.61
C SER A 359 -16.22 25.06 2.70
N ASP A 360 -15.84 25.66 1.56
CA ASP A 360 -16.76 26.38 0.66
C ASP A 360 -16.95 25.69 -0.72
N ALA A 361 -16.54 24.43 -0.88
CA ALA A 361 -16.82 23.66 -2.09
C ALA A 361 -18.10 22.80 -1.98
N GLU A 362 -19.17 23.36 -1.43
CA GLU A 362 -20.52 22.92 -1.77
C GLU A 362 -21.15 23.97 -2.70
N GLY A 363 -21.15 23.66 -4.00
CA GLY A 363 -21.99 24.33 -4.99
C GLY A 363 -21.32 25.40 -5.85
N SER A 364 -20.53 24.98 -6.84
CA SER A 364 -20.57 25.58 -8.19
C SER A 364 -19.78 24.73 -9.17
N GLU A 365 -20.45 24.26 -10.22
CA GLU A 365 -19.85 23.79 -11.46
C GLU A 365 -18.91 24.84 -12.07
N GLU A 366 -17.92 24.37 -12.84
CA GLU A 366 -17.07 25.17 -13.74
C GLU A 366 -16.37 26.39 -13.12
N THR A 367 -15.25 26.15 -12.42
CA THR A 367 -14.21 27.18 -12.31
C THR A 367 -13.01 26.77 -13.16
N THR A 368 -12.92 27.42 -14.32
CA THR A 368 -11.79 27.37 -15.23
C THR A 368 -10.44 27.53 -14.51
N LEU A 369 -9.47 26.68 -14.87
CA LEU A 369 -8.03 26.69 -14.53
C LEU A 369 -7.30 28.00 -14.93
N SER A 370 -7.75 29.15 -14.42
CA SER A 370 -7.31 30.47 -14.88
C SER A 370 -7.31 31.49 -13.74
N ALA A 371 -6.40 31.32 -12.77
CA ALA A 371 -5.64 32.38 -12.10
C ALA A 371 -5.07 31.84 -10.78
N LYS A 372 -3.80 31.44 -10.76
CA LYS A 372 -3.03 31.31 -9.51
C LYS A 372 -2.89 32.72 -8.93
N HIS A 373 -3.74 33.11 -7.98
CA HIS A 373 -3.62 34.38 -7.28
C HIS A 373 -2.57 34.27 -6.17
N PHE A 374 -1.44 34.93 -6.36
CA PHE A 374 -0.35 34.99 -5.39
C PHE A 374 -0.48 36.30 -4.57
N PRO A 375 -0.52 36.23 -3.23
CA PRO A 375 -0.73 37.35 -2.33
C PRO A 375 0.50 38.26 -2.26
N VAL A 376 0.25 39.55 -2.06
CA VAL A 376 1.29 40.55 -1.84
C VAL A 376 1.58 40.63 -0.33
N GLY A 377 2.84 40.41 0.08
CA GLY A 377 3.30 40.40 1.49
C GLY A 377 4.17 39.17 1.84
N ASP A 378 4.79 39.10 3.03
CA ASP A 378 5.73 38.03 3.44
C ASP A 378 5.08 36.63 3.64
N ALA A 379 3.75 36.54 3.63
CA ALA A 379 3.05 35.29 3.91
C ALA A 379 3.26 34.26 2.78
N GLY A 380 3.92 33.14 3.12
CA GLY A 380 4.06 31.99 2.22
C GLY A 380 5.27 32.02 1.29
N TYR A 381 6.21 32.96 1.42
CA TYR A 381 7.40 33.00 0.56
C TYR A 381 8.68 32.57 1.30
N SER A 382 9.39 31.57 0.76
CA SER A 382 10.69 31.13 1.28
C SER A 382 11.83 31.58 0.35
N PRO A 383 12.86 32.29 0.85
CA PRO A 383 14.00 32.73 0.05
C PRO A 383 14.83 31.55 -0.49
N MET A 384 15.34 31.68 -1.71
CA MET A 384 16.25 30.73 -2.36
C MET A 384 17.53 31.45 -2.77
N GLN A 385 18.69 30.77 -2.63
CA GLN A 385 19.97 31.31 -3.12
C GLN A 385 20.10 31.20 -4.63
N THR A 386 19.58 30.12 -5.21
CA THR A 386 19.57 29.86 -6.65
C THR A 386 18.22 29.27 -7.04
N ILE A 387 17.80 29.52 -8.28
CA ILE A 387 16.70 28.80 -8.93
C ILE A 387 17.34 27.86 -9.93
N SER A 388 17.07 26.57 -9.78
CA SER A 388 17.47 25.52 -10.72
C SER A 388 16.23 24.81 -11.26
N ILE A 389 16.34 24.28 -12.47
CA ILE A 389 15.31 23.42 -13.04
C ILE A 389 15.48 22.03 -12.42
N SER A 390 14.61 21.71 -11.46
CA SER A 390 14.70 20.48 -10.68
C SER A 390 13.89 19.31 -11.25
N ASN A 391 13.07 19.54 -12.27
CA ASN A 391 12.12 18.57 -12.83
C ASN A 391 12.54 18.08 -14.24
N TRP A 392 13.82 18.14 -14.59
CA TRP A 392 14.27 17.72 -15.93
C TRP A 392 13.92 16.26 -16.25
N SER A 393 14.04 15.34 -15.30
CA SER A 393 13.65 13.94 -15.50
C SER A 393 12.17 13.81 -15.88
N ASP A 394 11.30 14.59 -15.24
CA ASP A 394 9.86 14.62 -15.52
C ASP A 394 9.55 15.26 -16.88
N ILE A 395 10.23 16.36 -17.22
CA ILE A 395 10.13 17.02 -18.53
C ILE A 395 10.47 16.04 -19.64
N LEU A 396 11.52 15.23 -19.45
CA LEU A 396 11.94 14.24 -20.43
C LEU A 396 10.96 13.08 -20.51
N ALA A 397 10.42 12.59 -19.39
CA ALA A 397 9.37 11.57 -19.40
C ALA A 397 8.12 12.05 -20.15
N VAL A 398 7.67 13.28 -19.88
CA VAL A 398 6.52 13.90 -20.57
C VAL A 398 6.81 14.11 -22.05
N PHE A 399 8.01 14.59 -22.39
CA PHE A 399 8.42 14.78 -23.78
C PHE A 399 8.45 13.45 -24.54
N VAL A 400 9.05 12.40 -23.98
CA VAL A 400 9.09 11.08 -24.61
C VAL A 400 7.67 10.51 -24.75
N ALA A 401 6.82 10.62 -23.73
CA ALA A 401 5.41 10.19 -23.81
C ALA A 401 4.62 10.96 -24.88
N LYS A 402 4.87 12.28 -25.00
CA LYS A 402 4.23 13.15 -26.02
C LYS A 402 4.65 12.75 -27.44
N SER A 403 5.93 12.44 -27.61
CA SER A 403 6.56 12.18 -28.90
C SER A 403 6.59 10.69 -29.27
N SER A 404 6.13 9.80 -28.39
CA SER A 404 6.16 8.35 -28.64
C SER A 404 5.29 7.98 -29.84
N LEU A 405 5.89 7.20 -30.74
CA LEU A 405 5.24 6.63 -31.92
C LEU A 405 4.43 5.38 -31.57
N ASP A 406 4.72 4.76 -30.43
CA ASP A 406 4.02 3.58 -29.91
C ASP A 406 3.72 3.77 -28.42
N VAL A 407 2.44 3.91 -28.09
CA VAL A 407 1.97 4.11 -26.71
C VAL A 407 1.87 2.80 -25.93
N ALA A 408 1.83 1.66 -26.62
CA ALA A 408 1.78 0.34 -26.00
C ALA A 408 3.19 -0.12 -25.58
N GLU A 409 4.20 0.24 -26.35
CA GLU A 409 5.61 -0.03 -26.06
C GLU A 409 6.42 1.27 -26.00
N PRO A 410 6.18 2.14 -25.00
CA PRO A 410 6.86 3.43 -24.89
C PRO A 410 8.37 3.33 -24.67
N LEU A 411 8.86 2.11 -24.47
CA LEU A 411 10.24 1.76 -24.14
C LEU A 411 10.97 1.10 -25.32
N ASP A 412 10.32 0.95 -26.48
CA ASP A 412 10.97 0.36 -27.65
C ASP A 412 12.08 1.29 -28.18
N LEU A 413 13.32 0.77 -28.17
CA LEU A 413 14.50 1.53 -28.59
C LEU A 413 14.45 1.98 -30.04
N MET A 414 13.80 1.21 -30.94
CA MET A 414 13.72 1.58 -32.35
C MET A 414 12.77 2.74 -32.57
N ASN A 415 11.71 2.84 -31.77
CA ASN A 415 10.78 3.96 -31.79
C ASN A 415 11.35 5.18 -31.06
N LEU A 416 12.01 5.00 -29.92
CA LEU A 416 12.69 6.08 -29.19
C LEU A 416 13.76 6.79 -30.05
N ARG A 417 14.48 6.04 -30.89
CA ARG A 417 15.48 6.61 -31.84
C ARG A 417 14.89 7.50 -32.92
N LYS A 418 13.59 7.41 -33.20
CA LYS A 418 12.90 8.22 -34.21
C LYS A 418 12.33 9.51 -33.63
N ILE A 419 12.39 9.70 -32.32
CA ILE A 419 11.90 10.92 -31.67
C ILE A 419 12.84 12.07 -32.02
N GLU A 420 12.32 13.04 -32.76
CA GLU A 420 12.97 14.33 -32.95
C GLU A 420 12.80 15.21 -31.72
N TYR A 421 13.77 16.09 -31.47
CA TYR A 421 13.81 16.96 -30.27
C TYR A 421 12.93 18.20 -30.42
N ASP A 422 12.28 18.35 -31.56
CA ASP A 422 11.34 19.42 -31.85
C ASP A 422 10.16 19.28 -30.87
N GLY A 423 9.98 20.27 -29.99
CA GLY A 423 8.95 20.28 -28.95
C GLY A 423 9.45 19.99 -27.53
N LEU A 424 10.71 19.62 -27.31
CA LEU A 424 11.27 19.55 -25.95
C LEU A 424 11.18 20.92 -25.24
N GLY A 425 11.46 22.00 -25.97
CA GLY A 425 11.30 23.36 -25.47
C GLY A 425 9.85 23.69 -25.10
N GLN A 426 8.86 23.20 -25.85
CA GLN A 426 7.45 23.37 -25.52
C GLN A 426 7.14 22.72 -24.17
N VAL A 427 7.49 21.45 -24.01
CA VAL A 427 7.24 20.71 -22.74
C VAL A 427 7.96 21.39 -21.57
N PHE A 428 9.20 21.84 -21.78
CA PHE A 428 9.96 22.58 -20.78
C PHE A 428 9.21 23.82 -20.29
N TRP A 429 8.67 24.64 -21.20
CA TRP A 429 7.95 25.86 -20.84
C TRP A 429 6.56 25.60 -20.26
N ASP A 430 5.84 24.59 -20.77
CA ASP A 430 4.53 24.20 -20.25
C ASP A 430 4.62 23.64 -18.81
N MET A 431 5.77 23.02 -18.49
CA MET A 431 6.07 22.47 -17.17
C MET A 431 6.77 23.45 -16.23
N ASN A 432 7.28 24.59 -16.68
CA ASN A 432 8.00 25.54 -15.83
C ASN A 432 7.41 26.95 -15.94
N GLU A 433 6.49 27.25 -15.04
CA GLU A 433 5.83 28.56 -15.00
C GLU A 433 6.70 29.56 -14.25
N LEU A 434 7.23 30.57 -14.96
CA LEU A 434 7.96 31.69 -14.37
C LEU A 434 6.97 32.78 -13.95
N THR A 435 6.83 33.01 -12.65
CA THR A 435 5.99 34.08 -12.09
C THR A 435 6.83 35.07 -11.29
N TYR A 436 6.33 36.30 -11.15
CA TYR A 436 7.02 37.34 -10.40
C TYR A 436 6.05 38.34 -9.77
N HIS A 437 6.44 38.86 -8.61
CA HIS A 437 5.61 39.73 -7.77
C HIS A 437 6.49 40.85 -7.20
N VAL A 438 5.97 42.07 -7.21
CA VAL A 438 6.66 43.22 -6.60
C VAL A 438 6.15 43.39 -5.18
N ASP A 439 7.03 43.26 -4.20
CA ASP A 439 6.72 43.50 -2.78
C ASP A 439 7.71 44.52 -2.20
N GLY A 440 7.24 45.76 -2.03
CA GLY A 440 8.07 46.89 -1.59
C GLY A 440 9.29 47.09 -2.50
N ASP A 441 10.48 46.88 -1.94
CA ASP A 441 11.76 47.00 -2.64
C ASP A 441 12.25 45.69 -3.28
N PHE A 442 11.49 44.59 -3.13
CA PHE A 442 11.85 43.28 -3.64
C PHE A 442 11.06 42.92 -4.90
N LEU A 443 11.76 42.37 -5.90
CA LEU A 443 11.16 41.62 -7.00
C LEU A 443 11.26 40.13 -6.66
N ARG A 444 10.17 39.54 -6.21
CA ARG A 444 10.09 38.10 -5.94
C ARG A 444 9.90 37.34 -7.23
N VAL A 445 10.85 36.50 -7.60
CA VAL A 445 10.84 35.71 -8.83
C VAL A 445 10.79 34.23 -8.48
N MET A 446 10.00 33.46 -9.22
CA MET A 446 9.82 32.05 -8.94
C MET A 446 9.49 31.22 -10.16
N ILE A 447 9.99 29.98 -10.13
CA ILE A 447 9.62 28.95 -11.10
C ILE A 447 8.76 27.94 -10.37
N THR A 448 7.54 27.73 -10.88
CA THR A 448 6.62 26.73 -10.38
C THR A 448 6.60 25.56 -11.36
N PRO A 449 7.22 24.41 -11.00
CA PRO A 449 7.13 23.23 -11.84
C PRO A 449 5.70 22.67 -11.81
N ARG A 450 5.23 22.19 -12.96
CA ARG A 450 4.03 21.40 -13.11
C ARG A 450 4.39 19.92 -12.98
N ALA A 451 3.58 19.16 -12.23
CA ALA A 451 3.79 17.72 -12.11
C ALA A 451 3.56 17.01 -13.46
N ALA A 452 4.31 15.93 -13.73
CA ALA A 452 4.17 15.16 -14.97
C ALA A 452 2.74 14.63 -15.15
N GLU A 453 2.10 14.22 -14.06
CA GLU A 453 0.73 13.69 -14.05
C GLU A 453 -0.31 14.74 -14.49
N GLU A 454 -0.06 16.03 -14.21
CA GLU A 454 -0.94 17.11 -14.67
C GLU A 454 -0.82 17.36 -16.18
N MET A 455 0.29 16.95 -16.80
CA MET A 455 0.53 17.16 -18.23
C MET A 455 -0.42 16.36 -19.11
N ALA A 456 -0.88 15.21 -18.62
CA ALA A 456 -1.88 14.41 -19.30
C ALA A 456 -3.17 15.19 -19.55
N ALA A 457 -3.66 15.90 -18.54
CA ALA A 457 -4.84 16.75 -18.67
C ALA A 457 -4.55 17.99 -19.52
N HIS A 458 -3.39 18.63 -19.31
CA HIS A 458 -2.97 19.81 -20.06
C HIS A 458 -2.88 19.58 -21.57
N TYR A 459 -2.47 18.38 -21.99
CA TYR A 459 -2.37 18.00 -23.40
C TYR A 459 -3.53 17.15 -23.91
N ASN A 460 -4.61 16.98 -23.13
CA ASN A 460 -5.77 16.16 -23.49
C ASN A 460 -5.40 14.74 -23.94
N TRP A 461 -4.49 14.09 -23.22
CA TRP A 461 -4.00 12.76 -23.58
C TRP A 461 -5.04 11.65 -23.40
N THR A 462 -4.96 10.66 -24.28
CA THR A 462 -5.69 9.40 -24.14
C THR A 462 -5.17 8.60 -22.95
N GLU A 463 -5.99 7.69 -22.45
CA GLU A 463 -5.62 6.78 -21.37
C GLU A 463 -4.37 5.95 -21.69
N GLU A 464 -4.20 5.51 -22.95
CA GLU A 464 -3.02 4.75 -23.38
C GLU A 464 -1.73 5.59 -23.30
N ARG A 465 -1.81 6.88 -23.61
CA ARG A 465 -0.64 7.76 -23.48
C ARG A 465 -0.32 8.11 -22.03
N GLN A 466 -1.33 8.23 -21.17
CA GLN A 466 -1.15 8.37 -19.73
C GLN A 466 -0.43 7.15 -19.15
N LEU A 467 -0.85 5.95 -19.55
CA LEU A 467 -0.19 4.70 -19.19
C LEU A 467 1.29 4.71 -19.58
N SER A 468 1.58 5.15 -20.81
CA SER A 468 2.93 5.30 -21.31
C SER A 468 3.76 6.29 -20.49
N LEU A 469 3.18 7.43 -20.07
CA LEU A 469 3.87 8.36 -19.20
C LEU A 469 4.19 7.72 -17.84
N GLU A 470 3.23 7.03 -17.23
CA GLU A 470 3.44 6.38 -15.94
C GLU A 470 4.52 5.29 -16.00
N GLU A 471 4.73 4.64 -17.15
CA GLU A 471 5.87 3.74 -17.39
C GLU A 471 7.20 4.51 -17.51
N LEU A 472 7.19 5.69 -18.13
CA LEU A 472 8.37 6.56 -18.24
C LEU A 472 8.69 7.30 -16.92
N LEU A 473 7.76 7.31 -15.95
CA LEU A 473 8.00 7.85 -14.61
C LEU A 473 8.53 6.80 -13.62
N GLN A 474 8.80 5.58 -14.08
CA GLN A 474 9.40 4.54 -13.23
C GLN A 474 10.85 4.90 -12.85
N PRO A 475 11.34 4.46 -11.65
CA PRO A 475 12.67 4.76 -11.15
C PRO A 475 13.78 4.52 -12.17
N GLU A 476 13.70 3.45 -12.98
CA GLU A 476 14.73 3.08 -13.94
C GLU A 476 14.89 4.13 -15.03
N PHE A 477 13.78 4.62 -15.58
CA PHE A 477 13.83 5.67 -16.60
C PHE A 477 14.33 6.98 -15.98
N LEU A 478 13.77 7.36 -14.83
CA LEU A 478 14.18 8.59 -14.14
C LEU A 478 15.67 8.58 -13.76
N LYS A 479 16.20 7.44 -13.30
CA LYS A 479 17.62 7.25 -12.93
C LYS A 479 18.56 7.50 -14.10
N VAL A 480 18.17 7.10 -15.32
CA VAL A 480 18.99 7.32 -16.51
C VAL A 480 19.24 8.80 -16.78
N PHE A 481 18.21 9.62 -16.65
CA PHE A 481 18.29 11.06 -16.93
C PHE A 481 18.73 11.89 -15.73
N ALA A 482 18.54 11.37 -14.51
CA ALA A 482 19.03 12.01 -13.30
C ALA A 482 20.56 12.26 -13.35
N SER A 483 21.32 11.28 -13.85
CA SER A 483 22.77 11.40 -14.05
C SER A 483 23.19 12.56 -14.98
N LEU A 484 22.33 12.98 -15.91
CA LEU A 484 22.60 14.06 -16.87
C LEU A 484 22.40 15.45 -16.28
N THR A 485 21.54 15.54 -15.28
CA THR A 485 21.02 16.80 -14.74
C THR A 485 21.71 17.20 -13.44
N GLY A 486 22.67 16.40 -12.98
CA GLY A 486 23.22 16.51 -11.63
C GLY A 486 22.19 16.14 -10.56
N ASP A 487 21.13 15.43 -10.93
CA ASP A 487 20.10 15.02 -9.99
C ASP A 487 20.55 13.79 -9.18
N THR A 488 20.87 14.04 -7.92
CA THR A 488 21.26 13.03 -6.92
C THR A 488 20.10 12.19 -6.37
N SER A 489 18.91 12.20 -6.98
CA SER A 489 17.73 11.45 -6.51
C SER A 489 17.94 9.94 -6.43
N PHE A 490 18.85 9.40 -7.22
CA PHE A 490 19.14 7.98 -7.30
C PHE A 490 20.54 7.64 -6.80
N ASP A 491 21.19 8.60 -6.15
CA ASP A 491 22.47 8.36 -5.50
C ASP A 491 22.26 7.50 -4.26
N ASP A 492 23.19 6.57 -4.07
CA ASP A 492 23.32 5.83 -2.84
C ASP A 492 23.90 6.72 -1.75
N MET A 493 23.65 6.36 -0.49
CA MET A 493 24.37 6.97 0.61
C MET A 493 25.87 6.71 0.48
N SER A 494 26.69 7.62 1.02
CA SER A 494 28.13 7.40 1.06
C SER A 494 28.48 6.18 1.91
N ALA A 495 29.58 5.50 1.58
CA ALA A 495 30.07 4.37 2.36
C ALA A 495 30.45 4.81 3.79
N GLU A 496 30.90 6.05 3.95
CA GLU A 496 31.20 6.66 5.24
C GLU A 496 29.96 6.83 6.11
N ASP A 497 28.86 7.33 5.54
CA ASP A 497 27.58 7.48 6.25
C ASP A 497 26.99 6.11 6.61
N GLU A 498 27.13 5.13 5.71
CA GLU A 498 26.72 3.74 5.96
C GLU A 498 27.46 3.15 7.17
N GLU A 499 28.79 3.28 7.22
CA GLU A 499 29.60 2.82 8.35
C GLU A 499 29.23 3.54 9.64
N ALA A 500 28.99 4.86 9.57
CA ALA A 500 28.60 5.65 10.74
C ALA A 500 27.24 5.21 11.30
N ILE A 501 26.26 4.92 10.44
CA ILE A 501 24.96 4.37 10.85
C ILE A 501 25.18 2.99 11.48
N ARG A 502 26.00 2.13 10.86
CA ARG A 502 26.27 0.77 11.34
C ARG A 502 26.93 0.76 12.71
N ALA A 503 27.92 1.63 12.93
CA ALA A 503 28.60 1.78 14.21
C ALA A 503 27.66 2.24 15.34
N SER A 504 26.51 2.85 15.00
CA SER A 504 25.52 3.31 15.96
C SER A 504 24.44 2.27 16.31
N LEU A 505 24.38 1.14 15.59
CA LEU A 505 23.38 0.09 15.81
C LEU A 505 23.68 -0.73 17.09
N PRO A 506 22.63 -1.16 17.83
CA PRO A 506 22.78 -2.12 18.94
C PRO A 506 23.42 -3.44 18.51
N LYS A 507 24.24 -4.02 19.38
CA LYS A 507 24.83 -5.34 19.13
C LYS A 507 23.75 -6.43 19.18
N GLY A 508 23.69 -7.27 18.14
CA GLY A 508 22.75 -8.39 18.07
C GLY A 508 21.32 -8.00 17.72
N LEU A 509 21.13 -6.84 17.09
CA LEU A 509 19.85 -6.37 16.60
C LEU A 509 19.27 -7.34 15.55
N ASP A 510 18.08 -7.89 15.80
CA ASP A 510 17.34 -8.73 14.85
C ASP A 510 16.18 -7.91 14.27
N VAL A 511 16.30 -7.48 13.01
CA VAL A 511 15.21 -6.80 12.28
C VAL A 511 14.85 -7.59 11.04
N GLN A 512 13.77 -8.35 11.13
CA GLN A 512 13.26 -9.10 9.99
C GLN A 512 12.27 -8.26 9.19
N ARG A 513 12.40 -8.28 7.86
CA ARG A 513 11.47 -7.61 6.93
C ARG A 513 10.01 -7.99 7.20
N GLU A 514 9.74 -9.25 7.50
CA GLU A 514 8.41 -9.73 7.86
C GLU A 514 7.87 -9.03 9.12
N SER A 515 8.69 -8.92 10.18
CA SER A 515 8.31 -8.22 11.42
C SER A 515 7.96 -6.75 11.15
N ILE A 516 8.72 -6.08 10.27
CA ILE A 516 8.49 -4.70 9.86
C ILE A 516 7.14 -4.54 9.16
N VAL A 517 6.88 -5.37 8.15
CA VAL A 517 5.64 -5.31 7.37
C VAL A 517 4.43 -5.65 8.24
N MET A 518 4.51 -6.70 9.06
CA MET A 518 3.44 -7.08 9.97
C MET A 518 3.16 -5.98 10.99
N THR A 519 4.20 -5.33 11.52
CA THR A 519 4.09 -4.20 12.44
C THR A 519 3.44 -2.99 11.76
N ALA A 520 3.86 -2.64 10.54
CA ALA A 520 3.26 -1.57 9.73
C ALA A 520 1.76 -1.83 9.48
N CYS A 521 1.44 -3.02 8.96
CA CYS A 521 0.07 -3.46 8.67
C CYS A 521 -0.80 -3.50 9.92
N SER A 522 -0.21 -3.74 11.10
CA SER A 522 -0.97 -3.77 12.36
C SER A 522 -1.65 -2.45 12.71
N LEU A 523 -1.17 -1.32 12.16
CA LEU A 523 -1.71 0.02 12.40
C LEU A 523 -2.77 0.46 11.39
N VAL A 524 -2.95 -0.27 10.28
CA VAL A 524 -3.93 0.05 9.23
C VAL A 524 -5.32 0.19 9.86
N ASP A 525 -5.99 1.30 9.56
CA ASP A 525 -7.30 1.71 10.08
C ASP A 525 -7.40 1.87 11.62
N LYS A 526 -6.28 1.79 12.37
CA LYS A 526 -6.27 1.91 13.84
C LYS A 526 -5.68 3.22 14.35
N VAL A 527 -4.75 3.81 13.60
CA VAL A 527 -4.05 5.04 14.00
C VAL A 527 -4.40 6.16 13.04
N SER A 528 -4.87 7.29 13.59
CA SER A 528 -5.17 8.50 12.83
C SER A 528 -3.90 9.19 12.33
N TYR A 529 -4.01 9.92 11.23
CA TYR A 529 -2.94 10.80 10.79
C TYR A 529 -2.84 12.04 11.68
N PHE A 530 -1.63 12.38 12.12
CA PHE A 530 -1.38 13.59 12.89
C PHE A 530 -0.08 14.26 12.44
N TRP A 531 -0.16 15.49 11.93
CA TRP A 531 1.02 16.23 11.45
C TRP A 531 2.04 16.46 12.58
N GLY A 532 3.30 16.08 12.34
CA GLY A 532 4.35 16.08 13.35
C GLY A 532 4.17 15.04 14.45
N GLY A 533 3.25 14.09 14.28
CA GLY A 533 2.99 13.02 15.25
C GLY A 533 4.12 12.01 15.27
N LYS A 534 4.74 11.85 16.44
CA LYS A 534 5.83 10.89 16.71
C LYS A 534 5.51 10.05 17.94
N TYR A 535 6.08 8.86 17.97
CA TYR A 535 6.13 8.03 19.17
C TYR A 535 7.32 7.08 19.02
N ASN A 536 8.39 7.30 19.77
CA ASN A 536 9.65 6.56 19.62
C ASN A 536 9.85 5.56 20.75
N GLU A 537 8.77 4.90 21.17
CA GLU A 537 8.77 3.93 22.24
C GLU A 537 8.16 2.62 21.73
N VAL A 538 8.50 1.52 22.41
CA VAL A 538 7.91 0.20 22.13
C VAL A 538 6.48 0.15 22.67
N GLY A 539 5.58 -0.41 21.88
CA GLY A 539 4.18 -0.67 22.21
C GLY A 539 3.19 0.39 21.74
N TRP A 540 1.97 0.27 22.23
CA TRP A 540 0.85 1.14 21.90
C TRP A 540 0.93 2.47 22.64
N ASN A 541 0.66 3.59 21.96
CA ASN A 541 0.54 4.89 22.63
C ASN A 541 -0.90 5.09 23.14
N PRO A 542 -1.14 5.21 24.46
CA PRO A 542 -2.48 5.40 25.01
C PRO A 542 -3.13 6.73 24.62
N LEU A 543 -2.36 7.68 24.06
CA LEU A 543 -2.88 8.95 23.58
C LEU A 543 -3.42 8.88 22.15
N TRP A 544 -3.20 7.80 21.40
CA TRP A 544 -3.73 7.68 20.05
C TRP A 544 -5.27 7.66 20.06
N GLY A 545 -5.87 8.39 19.11
CA GLY A 545 -7.31 8.60 19.06
C GLY A 545 -7.81 9.74 19.97
N ILE A 546 -7.02 10.21 20.94
CA ILE A 546 -7.41 11.32 21.81
C ILE A 546 -7.27 12.64 21.04
N PRO A 547 -8.30 13.50 21.02
CA PRO A 547 -8.21 14.81 20.38
C PRO A 547 -7.07 15.65 20.98
N LYS A 548 -6.15 16.08 20.12
CA LYS A 548 -5.01 16.93 20.47
C LYS A 548 -4.87 18.05 19.46
N ARG A 549 -4.44 19.23 19.92
CA ARG A 549 -4.08 20.33 19.02
C ARG A 549 -2.77 20.01 18.31
N VAL A 550 -2.76 20.11 16.99
CA VAL A 550 -1.53 20.02 16.19
C VAL A 550 -0.69 21.26 16.48
N SER A 551 0.47 21.07 17.10
CA SER A 551 1.40 22.17 17.43
C SER A 551 2.49 22.35 16.38
N SER A 552 2.76 21.33 15.58
CA SER A 552 3.84 21.35 14.58
C SER A 552 3.44 22.22 13.40
N GLU A 553 4.34 23.13 13.01
CA GLU A 553 4.15 24.08 11.92
C GLU A 553 4.31 23.42 10.54
N GLY A 554 3.89 24.10 9.47
CA GLY A 554 4.07 23.61 8.09
C GLY A 554 2.94 22.74 7.55
N SER A 555 1.79 22.66 8.23
CA SER A 555 0.58 21.96 7.72
C SER A 555 -0.69 22.80 7.89
N LYS A 556 -1.68 22.60 7.00
CA LYS A 556 -3.06 23.15 7.17
C LYS A 556 -3.71 22.78 8.50
N THR A 557 -3.22 21.70 9.11
CA THR A 557 -3.77 21.19 10.37
C THR A 557 -3.14 21.82 11.60
N THR A 558 -2.04 22.59 11.44
CA THR A 558 -1.40 23.36 12.52
C THR A 558 -2.45 24.21 13.23
N GLY A 559 -2.47 24.14 14.56
CA GLY A 559 -3.44 24.84 15.39
C GLY A 559 -4.84 24.20 15.40
N LYS A 560 -5.18 23.25 14.53
CA LYS A 560 -6.47 22.53 14.56
C LYS A 560 -6.40 21.35 15.55
N VAL A 561 -7.56 20.94 16.05
CA VAL A 561 -7.68 19.72 16.87
C VAL A 561 -7.90 18.53 15.95
N ARG A 562 -7.08 17.49 16.10
CA ARG A 562 -7.23 16.19 15.42
C ARG A 562 -7.03 15.06 16.42
N ASN A 563 -7.54 13.89 16.09
CA ASN A 563 -7.20 12.69 16.85
C ASN A 563 -5.70 12.46 16.77
N TYR A 564 -5.05 12.34 17.92
CA TYR A 564 -3.61 12.14 17.97
C TYR A 564 -3.21 10.80 17.36
N GLY A 565 -2.05 10.78 16.74
CA GLY A 565 -1.57 9.66 15.93
C GLY A 565 -0.18 9.94 15.38
N LEU A 566 0.10 9.47 14.16
CA LEU A 566 1.44 9.53 13.54
C LEU A 566 1.41 10.30 12.22
N ASP A 567 2.48 11.04 11.93
CA ASP A 567 2.77 11.49 10.56
C ASP A 567 3.46 10.36 9.75
N CYS A 568 3.75 10.61 8.46
CA CYS A 568 4.31 9.59 7.57
C CYS A 568 5.67 9.06 8.03
N SER A 569 6.59 9.95 8.40
CA SER A 569 7.92 9.54 8.84
C SER A 569 7.93 8.99 10.27
N GLY A 570 7.04 9.44 11.14
CA GLY A 570 6.84 8.93 12.49
C GLY A 570 6.22 7.55 12.50
N PHE A 571 5.35 7.26 11.53
CA PHE A 571 4.87 5.91 11.23
C PHE A 571 6.02 4.97 10.86
N VAL A 572 6.92 5.40 9.97
CA VAL A 572 8.11 4.61 9.62
C VAL A 572 8.97 4.37 10.85
N THR A 573 9.37 5.42 11.58
CA THR A 573 10.21 5.30 12.78
C THR A 573 9.59 4.38 13.84
N TRP A 574 8.30 4.55 14.16
CA TRP A 574 7.60 3.69 15.13
C TRP A 574 7.58 2.23 14.68
N THR A 575 7.34 1.97 13.39
CA THR A 575 7.32 0.62 12.83
C THR A 575 8.65 -0.09 13.04
N PHE A 576 9.77 0.57 12.71
CA PHE A 576 11.10 -0.02 12.86
C PHE A 576 11.47 -0.26 14.33
N ILE A 577 11.12 0.67 15.24
CA ILE A 577 11.32 0.49 16.68
C ILE A 577 10.55 -0.74 17.19
N ASN A 578 9.29 -0.90 16.79
CA ASN A 578 8.42 -1.95 17.33
C ASN A 578 8.70 -3.33 16.72
N ALA A 579 9.11 -3.38 15.46
CA ALA A 579 9.54 -4.62 14.83
C ALA A 579 10.86 -5.14 15.42
N ALA A 580 11.77 -4.23 15.81
CA ALA A 580 13.04 -4.57 16.46
C ALA A 580 12.92 -4.75 17.98
N GLY A 581 11.87 -4.20 18.60
CA GLY A 581 11.71 -4.15 20.05
C GLY A 581 12.69 -3.21 20.75
N ASP A 582 13.33 -2.27 20.03
CA ASP A 582 14.38 -1.40 20.57
C ASP A 582 14.24 0.05 20.04
N PRO A 583 13.98 1.04 20.92
CA PRO A 583 13.90 2.47 20.56
C PRO A 583 15.15 3.04 19.91
N SER A 584 16.33 2.47 20.16
CA SER A 584 17.60 2.97 19.61
C SER A 584 17.69 2.85 18.09
N VAL A 585 16.87 1.99 17.46
CA VAL A 585 16.75 1.88 16.00
C VAL A 585 16.34 3.20 15.34
N ALA A 586 15.68 4.10 16.07
CA ALA A 586 15.36 5.45 15.61
C ALA A 586 16.57 6.20 15.04
N ALA A 587 17.77 5.98 15.61
CA ALA A 587 19.00 6.60 15.14
C ALA A 587 19.42 6.08 13.76
N ALA A 588 19.13 4.82 13.42
CA ALA A 588 19.52 4.22 12.15
C ALA A 588 18.47 4.41 11.05
N ILE A 589 17.17 4.33 11.37
CA ILE A 589 16.11 4.62 10.39
C ILE A 589 15.95 6.12 10.17
N GLY A 590 16.21 6.94 11.19
CA GLY A 590 16.07 8.39 11.15
C GLY A 590 14.65 8.90 11.39
N GLU A 591 14.54 10.21 11.60
CA GLU A 591 13.27 10.94 11.77
C GLU A 591 13.10 12.01 10.70
N GLY A 592 11.90 12.08 10.12
CA GLY A 592 11.64 12.93 8.96
C GLY A 592 12.05 12.24 7.66
N SER A 593 11.28 12.46 6.60
CA SER A 593 11.49 11.82 5.30
C SER A 593 12.86 12.13 4.70
N ALA A 594 13.41 13.34 4.93
CA ALA A 594 14.75 13.70 4.46
C ALA A 594 15.87 12.90 5.16
N ASN A 595 15.74 12.64 6.47
CA ASN A 595 16.73 11.85 7.22
C ASN A 595 16.62 10.37 6.82
N GLN A 596 15.40 9.85 6.72
CA GLN A 596 15.12 8.48 6.26
C GLN A 596 15.64 8.24 4.84
N TRP A 597 15.55 9.24 3.97
CA TRP A 597 16.16 9.22 2.64
C TRP A 597 17.68 9.11 2.71
N ALA A 598 18.32 9.97 3.49
CA ALA A 598 19.78 9.98 3.65
C ALA A 598 20.31 8.68 4.28
N LYS A 599 19.47 7.97 5.05
CA LYS A 599 19.77 6.68 5.71
C LYS A 599 19.26 5.46 4.95
N SER A 600 19.09 5.58 3.63
CA SER A 600 18.75 4.46 2.75
C SER A 600 19.51 4.51 1.41
N LYS A 601 19.71 3.35 0.76
CA LYS A 601 20.27 3.21 -0.59
C LYS A 601 19.19 3.23 -1.65
N SER A 602 19.48 3.73 -2.84
CA SER A 602 18.50 3.77 -3.94
C SER A 602 18.25 2.37 -4.50
N LEU A 603 17.02 2.10 -4.94
CA LEU A 603 16.64 0.85 -5.61
C LEU A 603 16.01 1.13 -6.98
N GLY A 604 16.20 0.20 -7.91
CA GLY A 604 15.35 0.05 -9.09
C GLY A 604 13.94 -0.42 -8.71
N TRP A 605 13.00 -0.37 -9.66
CA TRP A 605 11.60 -0.67 -9.32
C TRP A 605 11.42 -2.11 -8.85
N ASP A 606 11.91 -3.09 -9.61
CA ASP A 606 11.73 -4.51 -9.27
C ASP A 606 12.71 -5.06 -8.22
N GLU A 607 13.68 -4.24 -7.79
CA GLU A 607 14.61 -4.54 -6.70
C GLU A 607 13.99 -4.30 -5.32
N ALA A 608 12.88 -3.56 -5.27
CA ALA A 608 12.18 -3.30 -4.02
C ALA A 608 11.63 -4.59 -3.41
N GLU A 609 11.85 -4.74 -2.11
CA GLU A 609 11.39 -5.86 -1.29
C GLU A 609 10.46 -5.37 -0.17
N PRO A 610 9.57 -6.24 0.36
CA PRO A 610 8.84 -5.97 1.59
C PRO A 610 9.74 -5.40 2.71
N GLY A 611 9.35 -4.30 3.33
CA GLY A 611 10.13 -3.59 4.34
C GLY A 611 11.04 -2.48 3.81
N ASP A 612 11.25 -2.37 2.49
CA ASP A 612 11.94 -1.21 1.90
C ASP A 612 11.08 0.05 1.98
N LEU A 613 11.68 1.23 1.85
CA LEU A 613 10.98 2.52 1.90
C LEU A 613 10.55 2.96 0.51
N ALA A 614 9.44 3.68 0.45
CA ALA A 614 8.94 4.32 -0.75
C ALA A 614 8.73 5.81 -0.50
N PHE A 615 9.22 6.68 -1.38
CA PHE A 615 9.06 8.13 -1.30
C PHE A 615 8.35 8.69 -2.54
N LEU A 616 7.58 9.78 -2.35
CA LEU A 616 6.96 10.48 -3.48
C LEU A 616 7.97 11.27 -4.29
N ALA A 617 8.92 11.91 -3.61
CA ALA A 617 9.83 12.87 -4.22
C ALA A 617 11.24 12.79 -3.61
N LYS A 618 12.20 13.41 -4.28
CA LYS A 618 13.52 13.70 -3.70
C LYS A 618 13.40 14.74 -2.57
N PRO A 619 14.22 14.65 -1.51
CA PRO A 619 14.38 15.75 -0.56
C PRO A 619 14.68 17.09 -1.26
N GLY A 620 13.92 18.12 -0.90
CA GLY A 620 14.09 19.49 -1.40
C GLY A 620 13.38 19.82 -2.72
N SER A 621 12.98 18.82 -3.53
CA SER A 621 12.23 19.08 -4.77
C SER A 621 10.80 19.53 -4.48
N VAL A 622 10.17 18.94 -3.46
CA VAL A 622 8.89 19.33 -2.89
C VAL A 622 9.05 19.84 -1.45
N GLU A 623 8.14 20.69 -0.99
CA GLU A 623 8.17 21.25 0.37
C GLU A 623 7.87 20.21 1.45
N ILE A 624 6.87 19.35 1.19
CA ILE A 624 6.49 18.25 2.08
C ILE A 624 6.63 16.96 1.30
N ASN A 625 7.66 16.20 1.64
CA ASN A 625 7.83 14.86 1.10
C ASN A 625 7.07 13.84 1.95
N HIS A 626 6.73 12.72 1.34
CA HIS A 626 5.94 11.67 1.96
C HIS A 626 6.62 10.32 1.76
N VAL A 627 6.50 9.46 2.78
CA VAL A 627 7.22 8.20 2.90
C VAL A 627 6.28 7.10 3.38
N GLY A 628 6.51 5.88 2.89
CA GLY A 628 5.82 4.67 3.30
C GLY A 628 6.76 3.46 3.30
N ILE A 629 6.22 2.30 3.64
CA ILE A 629 6.92 1.01 3.68
C ILE A 629 6.31 0.09 2.64
N VAL A 630 7.14 -0.55 1.83
CA VAL A 630 6.73 -1.58 0.88
C VAL A 630 6.16 -2.76 1.65
N ALA A 631 4.89 -3.11 1.42
CA ALA A 631 4.20 -4.20 2.07
C ALA A 631 4.44 -5.52 1.34
N TYR A 632 4.12 -5.54 0.05
CA TYR A 632 4.26 -6.69 -0.83
C TYR A 632 4.26 -6.25 -2.30
N LYS A 633 4.73 -7.16 -3.15
CA LYS A 633 4.63 -7.06 -4.61
C LYS A 633 3.51 -7.99 -5.08
N THR A 634 2.62 -7.51 -5.93
CA THR A 634 1.59 -8.35 -6.56
C THR A 634 2.24 -9.26 -7.61
N GLU A 635 1.55 -10.31 -8.03
CA GLU A 635 2.01 -11.18 -9.13
C GLU A 635 2.19 -10.42 -10.43
N ASP A 636 1.40 -9.37 -10.60
CA ASP A 636 1.45 -8.42 -11.72
C ASP A 636 2.48 -7.29 -11.53
N GLY A 637 3.40 -7.45 -10.57
CA GLY A 637 4.56 -6.57 -10.41
C GLY A 637 4.34 -5.22 -9.73
N GLN A 638 3.12 -4.96 -9.21
CA GLN A 638 2.79 -3.71 -8.53
C GLN A 638 3.21 -3.75 -7.08
N TYR A 639 3.68 -2.62 -6.56
CA TYR A 639 4.07 -2.49 -5.16
C TYR A 639 2.96 -1.86 -4.33
N MET A 640 2.60 -2.53 -3.24
CA MET A 640 1.64 -2.02 -2.26
C MET A 640 2.40 -1.38 -1.10
N ILE A 641 2.05 -0.14 -0.76
CA ILE A 641 2.76 0.67 0.23
C ILE A 641 1.86 0.91 1.44
N VAL A 642 2.33 0.54 2.63
CA VAL A 642 1.70 0.95 3.88
C VAL A 642 2.23 2.34 4.26
N HIS A 643 1.35 3.30 4.52
CA HIS A 643 1.77 4.63 4.93
C HIS A 643 0.70 5.37 5.73
N SER A 644 1.13 6.31 6.58
CA SER A 644 0.23 7.25 7.27
C SER A 644 -0.13 8.41 6.33
N SER A 645 -1.39 8.49 5.92
CA SER A 645 -1.90 9.40 4.89
C SER A 645 -2.73 10.53 5.49
N SER A 646 -2.36 11.79 5.18
CA SER A 646 -3.19 12.95 5.51
C SER A 646 -4.54 12.91 4.78
N LYS A 647 -4.55 12.48 3.51
CA LYS A 647 -5.74 12.40 2.67
C LYS A 647 -6.73 11.35 3.17
N ALA A 648 -6.24 10.19 3.61
CA ALA A 648 -7.08 9.14 4.21
C ALA A 648 -7.27 9.32 5.72
N ASN A 649 -6.63 10.33 6.33
CA ASN A 649 -6.66 10.61 7.76
C ASN A 649 -6.24 9.42 8.65
N GLY A 650 -5.32 8.57 8.20
CA GLY A 650 -4.88 7.38 8.94
C GLY A 650 -3.85 6.54 8.19
N VAL A 651 -3.47 5.41 8.78
CA VAL A 651 -2.61 4.41 8.14
C VAL A 651 -3.41 3.58 7.14
N VAL A 652 -2.94 3.53 5.90
CA VAL A 652 -3.59 2.84 4.77
C VAL A 652 -2.58 2.06 3.95
N VAL A 653 -3.09 1.16 3.11
CA VAL A 653 -2.31 0.46 2.08
C VAL A 653 -2.77 0.94 0.71
N THR A 654 -1.86 1.44 -0.12
CA THR A 654 -2.18 1.92 -1.46
C THR A 654 -1.16 1.44 -2.49
N GLU A 655 -1.54 1.41 -3.76
CA GLU A 655 -0.62 1.07 -4.84
C GLU A 655 0.37 2.22 -5.08
N ALA A 656 1.65 1.90 -5.27
CA ALA A 656 2.75 2.85 -5.31
C ALA A 656 2.58 3.94 -6.38
N VAL A 657 2.39 3.57 -7.65
CA VAL A 657 2.37 4.49 -8.79
C VAL A 657 1.20 5.47 -8.69
N SER A 658 -0.01 4.95 -8.52
CA SER A 658 -1.26 5.72 -8.41
C SER A 658 -1.28 6.64 -7.18
N SER A 659 -0.51 6.31 -6.14
CA SER A 659 -0.36 7.15 -4.94
C SER A 659 0.79 8.15 -5.03
N GLY A 660 1.55 8.13 -6.13
CA GLY A 660 2.65 9.05 -6.38
C GLY A 660 4.02 8.59 -5.87
N PHE A 661 4.17 7.37 -5.35
CA PHE A 661 5.48 6.86 -4.92
C PHE A 661 6.34 6.54 -6.16
N ARG A 662 7.55 7.08 -6.19
CA ARG A 662 8.47 7.02 -7.34
C ARG A 662 9.89 6.62 -6.98
N TYR A 663 10.24 6.64 -5.70
CA TYR A 663 11.61 6.39 -5.26
C TYR A 663 11.63 5.31 -4.19
N PHE A 664 12.06 4.11 -4.56
CA PHE A 664 12.29 3.03 -3.61
C PHE A 664 13.70 3.10 -3.06
N ARG A 665 13.81 2.86 -1.75
CA ARG A 665 15.10 2.89 -1.06
C ARG A 665 15.20 1.81 0.01
N ARG A 666 16.36 1.14 0.09
CA ARG A 666 16.67 0.13 1.10
C ARG A 666 17.25 0.79 2.35
N PRO A 667 16.60 0.69 3.53
CA PRO A 667 17.19 1.17 4.77
C PRO A 667 18.61 0.62 5.00
N ALA A 668 19.52 1.45 5.50
CA ALA A 668 20.88 1.01 5.81
C ALA A 668 20.96 -0.12 6.85
N LEU A 669 19.94 -0.23 7.71
CA LEU A 669 19.88 -1.28 8.72
C LEU A 669 19.77 -2.71 8.15
N TYR A 670 19.49 -2.88 6.85
CA TYR A 670 19.47 -4.18 6.17
C TYR A 670 20.75 -4.51 5.43
N LEU A 671 21.70 -3.57 5.35
CA LEU A 671 22.88 -3.73 4.53
C LEU A 671 23.96 -4.45 5.34
N ASP A 672 24.06 -5.76 5.14
CA ASP A 672 25.13 -6.56 5.72
C ASP A 672 26.47 -6.16 5.11
N GLY A 673 27.49 -6.02 5.96
CA GLY A 673 28.88 -5.96 5.53
C GLY A 673 29.35 -7.37 5.18
N GLU A 674 29.34 -7.70 3.89
CA GLU A 674 29.81 -8.95 3.27
C GLU A 674 29.00 -10.24 3.51
N GLU A 675 28.92 -11.03 2.43
CA GLU A 675 28.70 -12.47 2.42
C GLU A 675 29.39 -13.15 3.61
N ALA A 676 28.61 -13.57 4.59
CA ALA A 676 29.08 -14.42 5.67
C ALA A 676 28.24 -15.70 5.76
N GLN A 677 28.21 -16.46 4.65
CA GLN A 677 28.33 -17.93 4.65
C GLN A 677 28.65 -18.51 3.27
#